data_AF-A0A5N9GTY0-F1
#
_entry.id   AF-A0A5N9GTY0-F1
#
_cell.length_a   1.000
_cell.length_b   1.000
_cell.length_c   1.000
_cell.angle_alpha   90.00
_cell.angle_beta   90.00
_cell.angle_gamma   90.00
#
_symmetry.space_group_name_H-M   'P 1'
#
loop_
_entity.id
_entity.type
_entity.pdbx_description
1 polymer ?
#
loop_
_entity_poly.entity_id
_entity_poly.type
_entity_poly.pdbx_seq_one_letter_code
_entity_poly.pdbx_strand_id
1 'polypeptide(L)'
;MTTKQVTKDTTEIGNELKKRLKGEVKFDQMTRALYATDASIFQMDPIGVVFPKDVEDVVNTVTFAASEGIPVLPRGGGTGLAGQTVNHAVVMDFSKHMNQLSEMNSEEGWAWVEPGIVLDQLSALGAPHGLKFAPDPSTTNRGNIGGAIGNNSCGARSIVYGKTLDHVLELEVVLADGSVTSFKDLTSNELEAKLALQSLEGQIYRDVRRIAEEQQAEIDLRYPKIQRRVSGYNLDEVLRDPTNMAKVVVGSEGTLVTFTRAKVRMVPRPKAAALAVIHFHSIMESFEATVALLDSGASAIEMIDDTIVKQGRKHPGMSKRMDFVEGDPAAMLLVEASGDTPEEAAAGLERITKIIDQQGLGYFTLKVTDPRQQSIIWAVRRDGLGLIMSVEGTAKPLPFVEDTAVPPERLPEYFKRFDELVRDEKTTAAYYGHASVGCLHIRPLVDIKQQEGLDRMVRIAERVSDLVLEFGGSLSGEHGDGIVRGVFTEKMFGPKLYASFREFKHVFDPKGIMNPGKIIDCPPLVENLRFDPQWKPMKLDTYFDFSKDGGIAEHLEMCNGQGACRQTIGGTMCPSFMATRDEESSTRGRANALRNVFSGVLPQEEFTGERLHEVLDLCLACKGCKIECPSSVDMAKLKYEFLGHYHKEHGYSLRDKLFGKVFKLNPIGNRLAPVLNLAMKLPGTGMLQGLIGIHPKRKLPAFATETFSSWFKKHQRQVANASPRTRGRVILFNDTFMEANNPEVGIAATKVLEKLGFSVETAPRWCCGRTMMSKGMMDPVKENARNNVDLFYPYAQAGIP
;
A
#
# COMPACT_ATOMS: atom_id res chain seq x y z
N MET A 1 -30.40 5.92 4.68
CA MET A 1 -31.13 5.10 5.68
C MET A 1 -30.25 4.95 6.92
N THR A 2 -30.76 5.23 8.13
CA THR A 2 -30.04 4.93 9.38
C THR A 2 -29.80 3.43 9.47
N THR A 3 -28.54 3.02 9.62
CA THR A 3 -28.13 1.65 9.93
C THR A 3 -29.01 1.15 11.06
N LYS A 4 -29.88 0.16 10.80
CA LYS A 4 -30.59 -0.54 11.88
C LYS A 4 -29.51 -1.00 12.85
N GLN A 5 -29.59 -0.56 14.11
CA GLN A 5 -28.68 -1.04 15.16
C GLN A 5 -28.68 -2.56 15.11
N VAL A 6 -27.50 -3.15 14.94
CA VAL A 6 -27.32 -4.59 15.05
C VAL A 6 -27.73 -4.97 16.47
N THR A 7 -28.89 -5.59 16.62
CA THR A 7 -29.47 -5.93 17.93
C THR A 7 -28.83 -7.15 18.57
N LYS A 8 -28.07 -7.91 17.79
CA LYS A 8 -27.41 -9.17 18.18
C LYS A 8 -25.97 -8.91 18.64
N ASP A 9 -25.53 -9.60 19.69
CA ASP A 9 -24.16 -9.47 20.19
C ASP A 9 -23.15 -9.91 19.12
N THR A 10 -22.07 -9.14 18.93
CA THR A 10 -20.96 -9.46 18.02
C THR A 10 -20.38 -10.85 18.28
N THR A 11 -20.34 -11.28 19.54
CA THR A 11 -19.89 -12.63 19.92
C THR A 11 -20.80 -13.71 19.36
N GLU A 12 -22.12 -13.50 19.41
CA GLU A 12 -23.11 -14.44 18.89
C GLU A 12 -23.03 -14.54 17.36
N ILE A 13 -22.92 -13.39 16.69
CA ILE A 13 -22.72 -13.31 15.23
C ILE A 13 -21.47 -14.11 14.81
N GLY A 14 -20.34 -13.87 15.48
CA GLY A 14 -19.09 -14.57 15.19
C GLY A 14 -19.19 -16.08 15.39
N ASN A 15 -19.87 -16.53 16.45
CA ASN A 15 -20.07 -17.96 16.72
C ASN A 15 -20.95 -18.64 15.67
N GLU A 16 -22.00 -17.97 15.19
CA GLU A 16 -22.86 -18.51 14.13
C GLU A 16 -22.14 -18.61 12.79
N LEU A 17 -21.39 -17.58 12.41
CA LEU A 17 -20.56 -17.63 11.20
C LEU A 17 -19.49 -18.73 11.29
N LYS A 18 -18.85 -18.88 12.45
CA LYS A 18 -17.84 -19.94 12.66
C LYS A 18 -18.39 -21.36 12.48
N LYS A 19 -19.68 -21.59 12.72
CA LYS A 19 -20.34 -22.89 12.46
C LYS A 19 -20.64 -23.13 10.98
N ARG A 20 -20.76 -22.06 10.19
CA ARG A 20 -21.19 -22.08 8.78
C ARG A 20 -20.02 -22.02 7.79
N LEU A 21 -18.87 -21.50 8.22
CA LEU A 21 -17.75 -21.18 7.34
C LEU A 21 -16.57 -22.15 7.54
N LYS A 22 -15.92 -22.51 6.43
CA LYS A 22 -14.62 -23.21 6.39
C LYS A 22 -13.45 -22.25 6.60
N GLY A 23 -13.65 -21.00 6.21
CA GLY A 23 -12.74 -19.86 6.38
C GLY A 23 -12.51 -19.46 7.84
N GLU A 24 -11.54 -18.59 8.05
CA GLU A 24 -11.29 -18.02 9.38
C GLU A 24 -12.36 -16.98 9.72
N VAL A 25 -12.80 -16.96 10.98
CA VAL A 25 -13.77 -15.99 11.52
C VAL A 25 -13.14 -15.33 12.74
N LYS A 26 -12.87 -14.03 12.66
CA LYS A 26 -12.17 -13.25 13.69
C LYS A 26 -12.99 -12.02 14.08
N PHE A 27 -13.47 -12.01 15.33
CA PHE A 27 -14.35 -10.98 15.89
C PHE A 27 -13.74 -10.31 17.13
N ASP A 28 -12.49 -10.64 17.47
CA ASP A 28 -11.77 -9.99 18.56
C ASP A 28 -11.50 -8.50 18.27
N GLN A 29 -11.38 -7.70 19.33
CA GLN A 29 -11.20 -6.25 19.21
C GLN A 29 -9.95 -5.86 18.43
N MET A 30 -8.84 -6.60 18.60
CA MET A 30 -7.59 -6.32 17.88
C MET A 30 -7.82 -6.50 16.38
N THR A 31 -8.37 -7.64 15.94
CA THR A 31 -8.66 -7.85 14.51
C THR A 31 -9.60 -6.79 13.95
N ARG A 32 -10.67 -6.44 14.67
CA ARG A 32 -11.60 -5.38 14.24
C ARG A 32 -10.88 -4.03 14.07
N ALA A 33 -10.06 -3.65 15.04
CA ALA A 33 -9.27 -2.41 14.99
C ALA A 33 -8.27 -2.37 13.82
N LEU A 34 -7.67 -3.51 13.45
CA LEU A 34 -6.77 -3.62 12.30
C LEU A 34 -7.49 -3.40 10.97
N TYR A 35 -8.73 -3.87 10.86
CA TYR A 35 -9.58 -3.75 9.68
C TYR A 35 -10.45 -2.49 9.67
N ALA A 36 -10.43 -1.68 10.73
CA ALA A 36 -11.20 -0.45 10.82
C ALA A 36 -10.70 0.68 9.90
N THR A 37 -9.51 0.54 9.30
CA THR A 37 -8.87 1.58 8.47
C THR A 37 -8.46 1.05 7.10
N ASP A 38 -8.37 1.95 6.13
CA ASP A 38 -7.75 1.75 4.82
C ASP A 38 -6.72 2.85 4.53
N ALA A 39 -6.52 3.29 3.29
CA ALA A 39 -5.60 4.40 2.99
C ALA A 39 -6.28 5.79 2.99
N SER A 40 -7.60 5.84 3.21
CA SER A 40 -8.39 7.08 3.30
C SER A 40 -8.24 7.79 4.66
N ILE A 41 -8.94 8.91 4.81
CA ILE A 41 -9.04 9.66 6.07
C ILE A 41 -9.96 9.01 7.11
N PHE A 42 -10.67 7.92 6.79
CA PHE A 42 -11.70 7.35 7.66
C PHE A 42 -11.20 6.19 8.53
N GLN A 43 -11.93 5.97 9.63
CA GLN A 43 -11.86 4.83 10.52
C GLN A 43 -13.27 4.43 10.97
N MET A 44 -13.68 3.20 10.67
CA MET A 44 -14.99 2.67 11.04
C MET A 44 -14.84 1.29 11.66
N ASP A 45 -15.37 1.09 12.87
CA ASP A 45 -15.27 -0.18 13.59
C ASP A 45 -16.13 -1.27 12.92
N PRO A 46 -15.52 -2.34 12.35
CA PRO A 46 -16.26 -3.42 11.72
C PRO A 46 -16.92 -4.32 12.78
N ILE A 47 -17.99 -5.00 12.39
CA ILE A 47 -18.69 -5.99 13.24
C ILE A 47 -17.76 -7.18 13.51
N GLY A 48 -17.02 -7.59 12.48
CA GLY A 48 -16.04 -8.68 12.52
C GLY A 48 -15.46 -8.92 11.13
N VAL A 49 -14.51 -9.85 11.03
CA VAL A 49 -13.82 -10.18 9.78
C VAL A 49 -13.91 -11.66 9.52
N VAL A 50 -14.27 -12.02 8.28
CA VAL A 50 -14.22 -13.38 7.76
C VAL A 50 -13.24 -13.45 6.60
N PHE A 51 -12.59 -14.60 6.46
CA PHE A 51 -11.64 -14.89 5.40
C PHE A 51 -12.16 -16.08 4.59
N PRO A 52 -13.03 -15.86 3.59
CA PRO A 52 -13.66 -16.93 2.82
C PRO A 52 -12.60 -17.78 2.14
N LYS A 53 -12.80 -19.11 2.10
CA LYS A 53 -11.93 -20.04 1.36
C LYS A 53 -12.48 -20.45 0.00
N ASP A 54 -13.79 -20.33 -0.18
CA ASP A 54 -14.49 -20.73 -1.40
C ASP A 54 -15.80 -19.93 -1.57
N VAL A 55 -16.50 -20.21 -2.67
CA VAL A 55 -17.80 -19.60 -3.01
C VAL A 55 -18.85 -19.86 -1.94
N GLU A 56 -18.84 -21.05 -1.32
CA GLU A 56 -19.82 -21.46 -0.32
C GLU A 56 -19.71 -20.60 0.95
N ASP A 57 -18.48 -20.29 1.39
CA ASP A 57 -18.26 -19.36 2.50
C ASP A 57 -18.84 -17.96 2.22
N VAL A 58 -18.72 -17.48 0.98
CA VAL A 58 -19.29 -16.18 0.57
C VAL A 58 -20.81 -16.21 0.59
N VAL A 59 -21.41 -17.24 -0.02
CA VAL A 59 -22.87 -17.44 -0.03
C VAL A 59 -23.42 -17.54 1.39
N ASN A 60 -22.76 -18.34 2.25
CA ASN A 60 -23.17 -18.50 3.64
C ASN A 60 -23.08 -17.21 4.44
N THR A 61 -22.04 -16.41 4.21
CA THR A 61 -21.89 -15.10 4.86
C THR A 61 -22.99 -14.13 4.43
N VAL A 62 -23.23 -14.00 3.11
CA VAL A 62 -24.25 -13.09 2.57
C VAL A 62 -25.66 -13.52 2.98
N THR A 63 -25.97 -14.82 2.91
CA THR A 63 -27.29 -15.35 3.29
C THR A 63 -27.57 -15.13 4.77
N PHE A 64 -26.58 -15.41 5.64
CA PHE A 64 -26.69 -15.15 7.07
C PHE A 64 -26.91 -13.65 7.34
N ALA A 65 -26.09 -12.79 6.74
CA ALA A 65 -26.20 -11.35 6.84
C ALA A 65 -27.57 -10.83 6.39
N ALA A 66 -28.09 -11.33 5.27
CA ALA A 66 -29.41 -10.99 4.76
C ALA A 66 -30.55 -11.45 5.69
N SER A 67 -30.39 -12.58 6.37
CA SER A 67 -31.39 -13.08 7.33
C SER A 67 -31.45 -12.26 8.62
N GLU A 68 -30.29 -11.73 9.05
CA GLU A 68 -30.15 -10.96 10.30
C GLU A 68 -30.20 -9.44 10.08
N GLY A 69 -30.20 -8.98 8.83
CA GLY A 69 -30.13 -7.54 8.49
C GLY A 69 -28.78 -6.91 8.82
N ILE A 70 -27.69 -7.68 8.73
CA ILE A 70 -26.33 -7.26 9.04
C ILE A 70 -25.63 -6.81 7.75
N PRO A 71 -24.95 -5.64 7.73
CA PRO A 71 -24.17 -5.24 6.57
C PRO A 71 -22.95 -6.14 6.31
N VAL A 72 -22.59 -6.31 5.05
CA VAL A 72 -21.38 -7.00 4.59
C VAL A 72 -20.52 -6.07 3.73
N LEU A 73 -19.21 -6.25 3.80
CA LEU A 73 -18.23 -5.50 3.03
C LEU A 73 -17.24 -6.46 2.33
N PRO A 74 -17.36 -6.68 1.02
CA PRO A 74 -16.32 -7.34 0.23
C PRO A 74 -15.04 -6.50 0.21
N ARG A 75 -13.90 -7.10 0.57
CA ARG A 75 -12.63 -6.36 0.71
C ARG A 75 -11.46 -7.13 0.12
N GLY A 76 -10.65 -6.42 -0.67
CA GLY A 76 -9.31 -6.86 -1.10
C GLY A 76 -8.21 -6.34 -0.16
N GLY A 77 -7.14 -5.78 -0.71
CA GLY A 77 -5.97 -5.34 0.06
C GLY A 77 -6.20 -4.15 1.01
N GLY A 78 -7.38 -3.52 0.96
CA GLY A 78 -7.71 -2.33 1.75
C GLY A 78 -6.79 -1.15 1.45
N THR A 79 -6.54 -0.90 0.17
CA THR A 79 -5.63 0.17 -0.31
C THR A 79 -6.40 1.38 -0.85
N GLY A 80 -7.73 1.40 -0.70
CA GLY A 80 -8.60 2.47 -1.18
C GLY A 80 -8.37 3.78 -0.43
N LEU A 81 -8.59 4.90 -1.13
CA LEU A 81 -8.32 6.26 -0.67
C LEU A 81 -9.61 7.04 -0.37
N ALA A 82 -10.78 6.47 -0.67
CA ALA A 82 -12.06 7.16 -0.60
C ALA A 82 -12.96 6.71 0.57
N GLY A 83 -12.51 5.75 1.39
CA GLY A 83 -13.30 5.20 2.49
C GLY A 83 -14.27 4.10 2.05
N GLN A 84 -14.10 3.55 0.85
CA GLN A 84 -14.94 2.49 0.31
C GLN A 84 -14.65 1.11 0.93
N THR A 85 -13.50 0.95 1.61
CA THR A 85 -13.08 -0.33 2.21
C THR A 85 -13.16 -0.35 3.75
N VAL A 86 -13.90 0.59 4.35
CA VAL A 86 -14.19 0.65 5.79
C VAL A 86 -15.69 0.82 6.02
N ASN A 87 -16.28 0.06 6.95
CA ASN A 87 -17.69 0.15 7.30
C ASN A 87 -17.99 -0.58 8.62
N HIS A 88 -19.12 -0.26 9.25
CA HIS A 88 -19.68 -1.08 10.34
C HIS A 88 -20.41 -2.29 9.73
N ALA A 89 -19.63 -3.27 9.30
CA ALA A 89 -20.09 -4.44 8.56
C ALA A 89 -19.26 -5.69 8.93
N VAL A 90 -19.75 -6.87 8.54
CA VAL A 90 -18.90 -8.07 8.45
C VAL A 90 -18.01 -7.93 7.22
N VAL A 91 -16.71 -7.78 7.44
CA VAL A 91 -15.72 -7.63 6.37
C VAL A 91 -15.35 -9.01 5.82
N MET A 92 -15.49 -9.21 4.52
CA MET A 92 -15.02 -10.41 3.81
C MET A 92 -13.69 -10.11 3.14
N ASP A 93 -12.57 -10.53 3.74
CA ASP A 93 -11.23 -10.34 3.19
C ASP A 93 -10.84 -11.53 2.28
N PHE A 94 -10.88 -11.29 0.97
CA PHE A 94 -10.57 -12.28 -0.06
C PHE A 94 -9.06 -12.51 -0.25
N SER A 95 -8.23 -11.57 0.20
CA SER A 95 -6.81 -11.54 -0.16
C SER A 95 -5.97 -12.67 0.46
N LYS A 96 -6.47 -13.30 1.53
CA LYS A 96 -5.75 -14.36 2.25
C LYS A 96 -5.85 -15.71 1.55
N HIS A 97 -7.06 -16.13 1.18
CA HIS A 97 -7.35 -17.49 0.71
C HIS A 97 -7.88 -17.57 -0.73
N MET A 98 -8.73 -16.64 -1.18
CA MET A 98 -9.30 -16.64 -2.54
C MET A 98 -8.49 -15.74 -3.49
N ASN A 99 -7.26 -16.13 -3.78
CA ASN A 99 -6.27 -15.33 -4.52
C ASN A 99 -5.59 -16.07 -5.69
N GLN A 100 -6.25 -17.06 -6.27
CA GLN A 100 -5.71 -17.91 -7.32
C GLN A 100 -6.08 -17.47 -8.74
N LEU A 101 -5.22 -17.84 -9.69
CA LEU A 101 -5.55 -17.92 -11.12
C LEU A 101 -6.17 -19.31 -11.35
N SER A 102 -7.44 -19.36 -11.74
CA SER A 102 -8.13 -20.64 -11.98
C SER A 102 -7.83 -21.20 -13.38
N GLU A 103 -7.80 -20.34 -14.39
CA GLU A 103 -7.64 -20.73 -15.80
C GLU A 103 -7.08 -19.56 -16.62
N MET A 104 -6.30 -19.85 -17.66
CA MET A 104 -5.84 -18.84 -18.62
C MET A 104 -5.86 -19.43 -20.03
N ASN A 105 -6.42 -18.67 -20.98
CA ASN A 105 -6.30 -18.96 -22.40
C ASN A 105 -5.41 -17.88 -23.04
N SER A 106 -4.18 -18.27 -23.39
CA SER A 106 -3.21 -17.35 -23.98
C SER A 106 -3.48 -17.05 -25.46
N GLU A 107 -4.20 -17.93 -26.16
CA GLU A 107 -4.54 -17.73 -27.58
C GLU A 107 -5.67 -16.71 -27.73
N GLU A 108 -6.71 -16.82 -26.89
CA GLU A 108 -7.85 -15.90 -26.86
C GLU A 108 -7.61 -14.67 -25.96
N GLY A 109 -6.53 -14.65 -25.17
CA GLY A 109 -6.13 -13.50 -24.36
C GLY A 109 -7.04 -13.23 -23.17
N TRP A 110 -7.39 -14.25 -22.37
CA TRP A 110 -8.18 -14.07 -21.15
C TRP A 110 -7.73 -14.97 -19.99
N ALA A 111 -8.12 -14.60 -18.77
CA ALA A 111 -7.87 -15.36 -17.55
C ALA A 111 -9.07 -15.35 -16.59
N TRP A 112 -9.37 -16.48 -15.96
CA TRP A 112 -10.28 -16.59 -14.82
C TRP A 112 -9.51 -16.47 -13.52
N VAL A 113 -9.90 -15.51 -12.69
CA VAL A 113 -9.19 -15.18 -11.45
C VAL A 113 -10.13 -15.00 -10.26
N GLU A 114 -9.63 -15.29 -9.06
CA GLU A 114 -10.32 -15.00 -7.81
C GLU A 114 -10.07 -13.55 -7.34
N PRO A 115 -10.99 -12.93 -6.57
CA PRO A 115 -10.95 -11.52 -6.19
C PRO A 115 -9.67 -11.09 -5.45
N GLY A 116 -9.05 -12.02 -4.72
CA GLY A 116 -7.87 -11.76 -3.90
C GLY A 116 -6.54 -11.80 -4.65
N ILE A 117 -6.48 -12.15 -5.94
CA ILE A 117 -5.20 -12.18 -6.66
C ILE A 117 -4.64 -10.75 -6.81
N VAL A 118 -3.35 -10.58 -6.57
CA VAL A 118 -2.66 -9.28 -6.74
C VAL A 118 -2.40 -9.01 -8.22
N LEU A 119 -2.54 -7.77 -8.69
CA LEU A 119 -2.40 -7.43 -10.12
C LEU A 119 -1.02 -7.81 -10.69
N ASP A 120 0.07 -7.54 -9.97
CA ASP A 120 1.42 -7.94 -10.38
C ASP A 120 1.60 -9.46 -10.38
N GLN A 121 0.91 -10.21 -9.52
CA GLN A 121 0.94 -11.68 -9.55
C GLN A 121 0.27 -12.19 -10.83
N LEU A 122 -0.91 -11.66 -11.18
CA LEU A 122 -1.60 -12.01 -12.42
C LEU A 122 -0.75 -11.69 -13.65
N SER A 123 -0.16 -10.49 -13.69
CA SER A 123 0.74 -10.11 -14.80
C SER A 123 2.01 -10.96 -14.85
N ALA A 124 2.56 -11.37 -13.71
CA ALA A 124 3.71 -12.29 -13.67
C ALA A 124 3.37 -13.69 -14.19
N LEU A 125 2.14 -14.17 -13.95
CA LEU A 125 1.64 -15.45 -14.48
C LEU A 125 1.37 -15.38 -16.00
N GLY A 126 0.96 -14.22 -16.52
CA GLY A 126 0.78 -14.01 -17.97
C GLY A 126 2.08 -13.78 -18.75
N ALA A 127 3.14 -13.31 -18.08
CA ALA A 127 4.39 -12.91 -18.73
C ALA A 127 5.08 -14.00 -19.57
N PRO A 128 5.11 -15.29 -19.17
CA PRO A 128 5.65 -16.38 -20.01
C PRO A 128 4.91 -16.54 -21.35
N HIS A 129 3.66 -16.09 -21.43
CA HIS A 129 2.82 -16.14 -22.63
C HIS A 129 2.83 -14.82 -23.41
N GLY A 130 3.67 -13.84 -23.02
CA GLY A 130 3.69 -12.52 -23.64
C GLY A 130 2.48 -11.64 -23.29
N LEU A 131 1.74 -11.98 -22.23
CA LEU A 131 0.53 -11.28 -21.81
C LEU A 131 0.70 -10.57 -20.46
N LYS A 132 -0.16 -9.58 -20.20
CA LYS A 132 -0.32 -8.92 -18.89
C LYS A 132 -1.77 -8.53 -18.65
N PHE A 133 -2.14 -8.28 -17.39
CA PHE A 133 -3.36 -7.55 -17.10
C PHE A 133 -3.10 -6.05 -17.32
N ALA A 134 -4.02 -5.35 -17.98
CA ALA A 134 -3.72 -4.02 -18.52
C ALA A 134 -3.74 -2.87 -17.48
N PRO A 135 -4.77 -2.75 -16.62
CA PRO A 135 -4.80 -1.74 -15.57
C PRO A 135 -3.59 -1.83 -14.63
N ASP A 136 -2.88 -0.72 -14.48
CA ASP A 136 -1.62 -0.65 -13.74
C ASP A 136 -1.60 0.50 -12.71
N PRO A 137 -2.51 0.50 -11.71
CA PRO A 137 -2.54 1.54 -10.68
C PRO A 137 -1.26 1.56 -9.85
N SER A 138 -0.99 2.64 -9.10
CA SER A 138 0.21 2.74 -8.25
C SER A 138 0.35 1.62 -7.20
N THR A 139 -0.72 0.88 -6.94
CA THR A 139 -0.77 -0.24 -6.00
C THR A 139 -0.65 -1.62 -6.66
N THR A 140 -0.20 -1.79 -7.90
CA THR A 140 -0.21 -3.10 -8.61
C THR A 140 0.40 -4.28 -7.82
N ASN A 141 1.43 -4.02 -7.00
CA ASN A 141 2.13 -5.02 -6.21
C ASN A 141 1.39 -5.51 -4.94
N ARG A 142 0.20 -4.95 -4.66
CA ARG A 142 -0.56 -5.19 -3.41
C ARG A 142 -2.08 -5.05 -3.54
N GLY A 143 -2.55 -4.27 -4.51
CA GLY A 143 -3.94 -4.14 -4.88
C GLY A 143 -4.42 -5.44 -5.54
N ASN A 144 -5.63 -5.86 -5.21
CA ASN A 144 -6.21 -7.09 -5.73
C ASN A 144 -7.19 -6.81 -6.88
N ILE A 145 -7.42 -7.80 -7.74
CA ILE A 145 -8.39 -7.69 -8.84
C ILE A 145 -9.80 -7.33 -8.34
N GLY A 146 -10.16 -7.84 -7.16
CA GLY A 146 -11.31 -7.46 -6.34
C GLY A 146 -11.51 -5.95 -6.25
N GLY A 147 -10.47 -5.27 -5.78
CA GLY A 147 -10.48 -3.82 -5.59
C GLY A 147 -10.42 -3.07 -6.91
N ALA A 148 -9.65 -3.55 -7.89
CA ALA A 148 -9.57 -2.91 -9.21
C ALA A 148 -10.94 -2.89 -9.91
N ILE A 149 -11.67 -4.01 -9.86
CA ILE A 149 -13.04 -4.12 -10.38
C ILE A 149 -14.00 -3.29 -9.53
N GLY A 150 -13.89 -3.37 -8.20
CA GLY A 150 -14.74 -2.60 -7.28
C GLY A 150 -14.63 -1.08 -7.45
N ASN A 151 -13.44 -0.57 -7.77
CA ASN A 151 -13.16 0.86 -7.97
C ASN A 151 -13.17 1.29 -9.45
N ASN A 152 -13.34 0.37 -10.40
CA ASN A 152 -13.08 0.62 -11.81
C ASN A 152 -11.70 1.28 -12.06
N SER A 153 -10.66 0.77 -11.39
CA SER A 153 -9.33 1.39 -11.37
C SER A 153 -8.69 1.51 -12.74
N CYS A 154 -7.77 2.46 -12.85
CA CYS A 154 -6.99 2.72 -14.05
C CYS A 154 -5.49 2.53 -13.76
N GLY A 155 -4.64 3.27 -14.46
CA GLY A 155 -3.20 3.29 -14.22
C GLY A 155 -2.47 4.12 -15.28
N ALA A 156 -1.16 4.27 -15.14
CA ALA A 156 -0.36 5.19 -15.96
C ALA A 156 -0.53 5.00 -17.48
N ARG A 157 -0.87 3.78 -17.91
CA ARG A 157 -1.02 3.43 -19.33
C ARG A 157 -2.46 3.37 -19.80
N SER A 158 -3.39 3.97 -19.06
CA SER A 158 -4.81 3.99 -19.43
C SER A 158 -5.10 4.71 -20.74
N ILE A 159 -4.25 5.64 -21.18
CA ILE A 159 -4.40 6.27 -22.51
C ILE A 159 -4.38 5.21 -23.64
N VAL A 160 -3.64 4.11 -23.45
CA VAL A 160 -3.58 2.98 -24.38
C VAL A 160 -4.64 1.94 -24.06
N TYR A 161 -4.81 1.60 -22.78
CA TYR A 161 -5.56 0.40 -22.38
C TYR A 161 -6.95 0.66 -21.78
N GLY A 162 -7.33 1.91 -21.51
CA GLY A 162 -8.60 2.22 -20.86
C GLY A 162 -8.63 1.87 -19.36
N LYS A 163 -9.84 1.63 -18.84
CA LYS A 163 -10.14 1.40 -17.41
C LYS A 163 -10.34 -0.09 -17.13
N THR A 164 -10.41 -0.49 -15.86
CA THR A 164 -10.68 -1.90 -15.50
C THR A 164 -11.95 -2.45 -16.13
N LEU A 165 -13.02 -1.65 -16.21
CA LEU A 165 -14.28 -2.01 -16.87
C LEU A 165 -14.04 -2.56 -18.29
N ASP A 166 -13.13 -1.98 -19.07
CA ASP A 166 -12.89 -2.37 -20.45
C ASP A 166 -12.32 -3.81 -20.55
N HIS A 167 -11.71 -4.30 -19.47
CA HIS A 167 -11.05 -5.61 -19.39
C HIS A 167 -11.87 -6.68 -18.66
N VAL A 168 -13.03 -6.36 -18.08
CA VAL A 168 -13.90 -7.38 -17.45
C VAL A 168 -14.81 -8.01 -18.51
N LEU A 169 -14.72 -9.31 -18.71
CA LEU A 169 -15.54 -10.04 -19.69
C LEU A 169 -16.78 -10.65 -19.02
N GLU A 170 -16.57 -11.30 -17.87
CA GLU A 170 -17.61 -12.02 -17.14
C GLU A 170 -17.31 -11.98 -15.63
N LEU A 171 -18.36 -11.94 -14.81
CA LEU A 171 -18.29 -12.04 -13.36
C LEU A 171 -19.24 -13.13 -12.86
N GLU A 172 -18.73 -14.04 -12.02
CA GLU A 172 -19.56 -14.89 -11.16
C GLU A 172 -19.83 -14.13 -9.86
N VAL A 173 -21.11 -13.91 -9.54
CA VAL A 173 -21.55 -13.04 -8.45
C VAL A 173 -22.50 -13.73 -7.48
N VAL A 174 -22.45 -13.30 -6.23
CA VAL A 174 -23.41 -13.57 -5.17
C VAL A 174 -24.25 -12.30 -4.96
N LEU A 175 -25.55 -12.42 -5.18
CA LEU A 175 -26.53 -11.35 -4.99
C LEU A 175 -26.90 -11.19 -3.51
N ALA A 176 -27.60 -10.11 -3.16
CA ALA A 176 -27.95 -9.79 -1.77
C ALA A 176 -28.87 -10.82 -1.08
N ASP A 177 -29.53 -11.70 -1.84
CA ASP A 177 -30.32 -12.83 -1.32
C ASP A 177 -29.51 -14.13 -1.16
N GLY A 178 -28.22 -14.12 -1.51
CA GLY A 178 -27.32 -15.27 -1.50
C GLY A 178 -27.34 -16.10 -2.79
N SER A 179 -28.19 -15.78 -3.77
CA SER A 179 -28.20 -16.49 -5.05
C SER A 179 -26.91 -16.23 -5.85
N VAL A 180 -26.44 -17.26 -6.55
CA VAL A 180 -25.25 -17.21 -7.39
C VAL A 180 -25.67 -17.10 -8.85
N THR A 181 -25.08 -16.15 -9.59
CA THR A 181 -25.31 -16.03 -11.03
C THR A 181 -24.05 -15.55 -11.76
N SER A 182 -24.10 -15.57 -13.09
CA SER A 182 -23.05 -15.03 -13.96
C SER A 182 -23.57 -13.85 -14.76
N PHE A 183 -22.77 -12.78 -14.78
CA PHE A 183 -22.95 -11.63 -15.64
C PHE A 183 -21.90 -11.63 -16.74
N LYS A 184 -22.35 -11.60 -17.99
CA LYS A 184 -21.54 -11.66 -19.22
C LYS A 184 -22.30 -10.98 -20.36
N ASP A 185 -21.67 -10.85 -21.52
CA ASP A 185 -22.37 -10.46 -22.75
C ASP A 185 -23.50 -11.46 -23.04
N LEU A 186 -24.72 -10.94 -23.25
CA LEU A 186 -25.90 -11.74 -23.56
C LEU A 186 -26.32 -11.57 -25.01
N THR A 187 -26.66 -12.69 -25.65
CA THR A 187 -27.47 -12.67 -26.88
C THR A 187 -28.91 -12.23 -26.56
N SER A 188 -29.66 -11.81 -27.59
CA SER A 188 -31.07 -11.41 -27.41
C SER A 188 -31.93 -12.51 -26.75
N ASN A 189 -31.72 -13.78 -27.12
CA ASN A 189 -32.44 -14.91 -26.51
C ASN A 189 -32.05 -15.11 -25.04
N GLU A 190 -30.78 -14.97 -24.69
CA GLU A 190 -30.33 -15.06 -23.29
C GLU A 190 -30.88 -13.90 -22.46
N LEU A 191 -30.92 -12.69 -23.02
CA LEU A 191 -31.51 -11.52 -22.35
C LEU A 191 -33.00 -11.73 -22.07
N GLU A 192 -33.79 -12.17 -23.05
CA GLU A 192 -35.21 -12.49 -22.84
C GLU A 192 -35.40 -13.58 -21.77
N ALA A 193 -34.53 -14.60 -21.75
CA ALA A 193 -34.55 -15.61 -20.70
C ALA A 193 -34.26 -15.02 -19.31
N LYS A 194 -33.30 -14.09 -19.20
CA LYS A 194 -33.00 -13.39 -17.93
C LYS A 194 -34.18 -12.51 -17.48
N LEU A 195 -34.81 -11.78 -18.40
CA LEU A 195 -35.97 -10.92 -18.12
C LEU A 195 -37.20 -11.71 -17.65
N ALA A 196 -37.35 -12.97 -18.09
CA ALA A 196 -38.45 -13.84 -17.69
C ALA A 196 -38.30 -14.46 -16.29
N LEU A 197 -37.11 -14.43 -15.68
CA LEU A 197 -36.85 -15.04 -14.38
C LEU A 197 -37.70 -14.42 -13.26
N GLN A 198 -38.30 -15.26 -12.41
CA GLN A 198 -39.06 -14.85 -11.22
C GLN A 198 -38.18 -14.88 -9.96
N SER A 199 -36.95 -14.40 -10.08
CA SER A 199 -35.94 -14.31 -9.01
C SER A 199 -35.45 -12.87 -8.85
N LEU A 200 -34.63 -12.61 -7.83
CA LEU A 200 -33.94 -11.32 -7.67
C LEU A 200 -33.13 -10.95 -8.92
N GLU A 201 -32.45 -11.92 -9.53
CA GLU A 201 -31.74 -11.68 -10.79
C GLU A 201 -32.67 -11.15 -11.89
N GLY A 202 -33.81 -11.82 -12.14
CA GLY A 202 -34.74 -11.36 -13.16
C GLY A 202 -35.30 -9.97 -12.87
N GLN A 203 -35.53 -9.65 -11.59
CA GLN A 203 -35.93 -8.32 -11.17
C GLN A 203 -34.84 -7.29 -11.48
N ILE A 204 -33.57 -7.59 -11.17
CA ILE A 204 -32.43 -6.73 -11.50
C ILE A 204 -32.42 -6.39 -12.99
N TYR A 205 -32.48 -7.40 -13.87
CA TYR A 205 -32.48 -7.13 -15.32
C TYR A 205 -33.64 -6.25 -15.78
N ARG A 206 -34.85 -6.48 -15.28
CA ARG A 206 -36.04 -5.69 -15.66
C ARG A 206 -35.95 -4.25 -15.15
N ASP A 207 -35.69 -4.07 -13.85
CA ASP A 207 -35.77 -2.76 -13.21
C ASP A 207 -34.59 -1.88 -13.59
N VAL A 208 -33.38 -2.43 -13.69
CA VAL A 208 -32.18 -1.68 -14.12
C VAL A 208 -32.35 -1.18 -15.55
N ARG A 209 -32.87 -2.02 -16.45
CA ARG A 209 -33.14 -1.63 -17.84
C ARG A 209 -34.17 -0.52 -17.93
N ARG A 210 -35.29 -0.65 -17.20
CA ARG A 210 -36.30 0.40 -17.10
C ARG A 210 -35.71 1.71 -16.60
N ILE A 211 -34.94 1.68 -15.51
CA ILE A 211 -34.29 2.88 -14.94
C ILE A 211 -33.39 3.53 -15.99
N ALA A 212 -32.54 2.75 -16.68
CA ALA A 212 -31.62 3.32 -17.67
C ALA A 212 -32.36 3.93 -18.87
N GLU A 213 -33.41 3.26 -19.39
CA GLU A 213 -34.22 3.73 -20.51
C GLU A 213 -35.00 5.02 -20.14
N GLU A 214 -35.60 5.08 -18.95
CA GLU A 214 -36.31 6.27 -18.45
C GLU A 214 -35.38 7.46 -18.23
N GLN A 215 -34.11 7.21 -17.93
CA GLN A 215 -33.11 8.24 -17.60
C GLN A 215 -32.13 8.57 -18.74
N GLN A 216 -32.32 8.02 -19.95
CA GLN A 216 -31.37 8.17 -21.05
C GLN A 216 -30.98 9.64 -21.32
N ALA A 217 -31.95 10.55 -21.36
CA ALA A 217 -31.69 11.97 -21.59
C ALA A 217 -30.86 12.62 -20.47
N GLU A 218 -31.05 12.22 -19.21
CA GLU A 218 -30.25 12.72 -18.09
C GLU A 218 -28.84 12.13 -18.11
N ILE A 219 -28.71 10.85 -18.45
CA ILE A 219 -27.41 10.18 -18.63
C ILE A 219 -26.59 10.93 -19.67
N ASP A 220 -27.19 11.25 -20.82
CA ASP A 220 -26.51 11.96 -21.89
C ASP A 220 -26.05 13.37 -21.46
N LEU A 221 -26.88 14.07 -20.68
CA LEU A 221 -26.62 15.41 -20.19
C LEU A 221 -25.56 15.48 -19.09
N ARG A 222 -25.59 14.54 -18.13
CA ARG A 222 -24.86 14.66 -16.86
C ARG A 222 -23.60 13.82 -16.77
N TYR A 223 -23.50 12.72 -17.52
CA TYR A 223 -22.30 11.88 -17.46
C TYR A 223 -21.12 12.57 -18.15
N PRO A 224 -19.98 12.76 -17.45
CA PRO A 224 -18.78 13.35 -18.05
C PRO A 224 -18.32 12.56 -19.28
N LYS A 225 -18.02 13.26 -20.37
CA LYS A 225 -17.55 12.68 -21.64
C LYS A 225 -16.01 12.65 -21.69
N ILE A 226 -15.41 12.09 -20.65
CA ILE A 226 -13.95 11.93 -20.52
C ILE A 226 -13.59 10.45 -20.38
N GLN A 227 -12.35 10.10 -20.77
CA GLN A 227 -11.88 8.71 -20.71
C GLN A 227 -11.95 8.14 -19.29
N ARG A 228 -11.50 8.92 -18.30
CA ARG A 228 -11.47 8.53 -16.88
C ARG A 228 -12.66 9.10 -16.11
N ARG A 229 -13.82 8.48 -16.33
CA ARG A 229 -15.00 8.60 -15.46
C ARG A 229 -15.15 7.33 -14.62
N VAL A 230 -15.06 7.47 -13.30
CA VAL A 230 -15.35 6.40 -12.33
C VAL A 230 -16.52 6.76 -11.40
N SER A 231 -16.84 8.04 -11.24
CA SER A 231 -17.93 8.47 -10.37
C SER A 231 -19.30 7.94 -10.79
N GLY A 232 -20.13 7.64 -9.78
CA GLY A 232 -21.50 7.13 -9.88
C GLY A 232 -21.59 5.68 -10.33
N TYR A 233 -22.83 5.16 -10.39
CA TYR A 233 -23.07 3.85 -11.01
C TYR A 233 -23.03 3.94 -12.54
N ASN A 234 -22.67 2.84 -13.20
CA ASN A 234 -22.58 2.76 -14.67
C ASN A 234 -23.94 2.48 -15.32
N LEU A 235 -24.93 3.35 -15.09
CA LEU A 235 -26.26 3.26 -15.75
C LEU A 235 -26.16 3.38 -17.27
N ASP A 236 -25.19 4.13 -17.78
CA ASP A 236 -24.87 4.27 -19.21
C ASP A 236 -24.50 2.93 -19.87
N GLU A 237 -23.87 2.01 -19.13
CA GLU A 237 -23.49 0.69 -19.65
C GLU A 237 -24.68 -0.27 -19.82
N VAL A 238 -25.81 0.00 -19.16
CA VAL A 238 -27.04 -0.79 -19.31
C VAL A 238 -27.62 -0.66 -20.72
N LEU A 239 -27.45 0.52 -21.34
CA LEU A 239 -28.00 0.86 -22.66
C LEU A 239 -27.15 0.31 -23.82
N ARG A 240 -26.05 -0.38 -23.54
CA ARG A 240 -25.17 -0.94 -24.58
C ARG A 240 -25.64 -2.32 -25.06
N ASP A 241 -25.29 -2.61 -26.31
CA ASP A 241 -25.53 -3.88 -26.98
C ASP A 241 -24.18 -4.51 -27.41
N PRO A 242 -23.88 -5.78 -27.07
CA PRO A 242 -24.67 -6.66 -26.20
C PRO A 242 -24.74 -6.16 -24.75
N THR A 243 -25.86 -6.45 -24.09
CA THR A 243 -26.03 -6.14 -22.66
C THR A 243 -25.10 -7.01 -21.81
N ASN A 244 -24.32 -6.39 -20.93
CA ASN A 244 -23.43 -7.08 -20.00
C ASN A 244 -23.48 -6.48 -18.59
N MET A 245 -24.14 -7.17 -17.66
CA MET A 245 -24.25 -6.71 -16.26
C MET A 245 -22.92 -6.69 -15.51
N ALA A 246 -21.87 -7.37 -15.99
CA ALA A 246 -20.55 -7.27 -15.38
C ALA A 246 -20.01 -5.85 -15.49
N LYS A 247 -20.21 -5.20 -16.65
CA LYS A 247 -19.80 -3.81 -16.88
C LYS A 247 -20.57 -2.83 -16.00
N VAL A 248 -21.85 -3.10 -15.78
CA VAL A 248 -22.75 -2.28 -14.96
C VAL A 248 -22.35 -2.29 -13.48
N VAL A 249 -21.93 -3.45 -12.95
CA VAL A 249 -21.53 -3.57 -11.52
C VAL A 249 -20.06 -3.26 -11.25
N VAL A 250 -19.21 -3.12 -12.27
CA VAL A 250 -17.83 -2.60 -12.10
C VAL A 250 -17.90 -1.17 -11.57
N GLY A 251 -17.04 -0.82 -10.61
CA GLY A 251 -17.08 0.50 -9.95
C GLY A 251 -18.14 0.61 -8.84
N SER A 252 -18.88 -0.46 -8.55
CA SER A 252 -19.93 -0.41 -7.51
C SER A 252 -19.43 -0.50 -6.07
N GLU A 253 -18.12 -0.67 -5.85
CA GLU A 253 -17.50 -0.68 -4.51
C GLU A 253 -18.12 -1.69 -3.53
N GLY A 254 -18.61 -2.82 -4.03
CA GLY A 254 -19.27 -3.84 -3.21
C GLY A 254 -20.67 -3.44 -2.71
N THR A 255 -21.24 -2.35 -3.25
CA THR A 255 -22.58 -1.89 -2.90
C THR A 255 -23.68 -2.65 -3.64
N LEU A 256 -23.39 -3.41 -4.69
CA LEU A 256 -24.44 -4.11 -5.46
C LEU A 256 -24.34 -5.63 -5.33
N VAL A 257 -23.12 -6.16 -5.47
CA VAL A 257 -22.86 -7.60 -5.50
C VAL A 257 -21.52 -7.92 -4.84
N THR A 258 -21.35 -9.18 -4.42
CA THR A 258 -20.03 -9.74 -4.12
C THR A 258 -19.66 -10.70 -5.24
N PHE A 259 -18.53 -10.52 -5.91
CA PHE A 259 -18.10 -11.48 -6.93
C PHE A 259 -17.10 -12.49 -6.37
N THR A 260 -17.13 -13.71 -6.90
CA THR A 260 -16.28 -14.83 -6.46
C THR A 260 -15.26 -15.24 -7.52
N ARG A 261 -15.53 -14.96 -8.80
CA ARG A 261 -14.60 -15.14 -9.91
C ARG A 261 -14.81 -14.06 -10.97
N ALA A 262 -13.75 -13.68 -11.65
CA ALA A 262 -13.79 -12.75 -12.76
C ALA A 262 -13.03 -13.31 -13.96
N LYS A 263 -13.66 -13.29 -15.14
CA LYS A 263 -12.98 -13.50 -16.41
C LYS A 263 -12.50 -12.15 -16.92
N VAL A 264 -11.19 -11.98 -16.98
CA VAL A 264 -10.55 -10.73 -17.39
C VAL A 264 -9.78 -10.90 -18.67
N ARG A 265 -9.76 -9.85 -19.49
CA ARG A 265 -8.91 -9.77 -20.69
C ARG A 265 -7.45 -9.59 -20.28
N MET A 266 -6.59 -10.35 -20.94
CA MET A 266 -5.14 -10.26 -20.84
C MET A 266 -4.63 -9.66 -22.16
N VAL A 267 -3.87 -8.56 -22.08
CA VAL A 267 -3.38 -7.83 -23.24
C VAL A 267 -1.94 -8.22 -23.57
N PRO A 268 -1.50 -8.09 -24.84
CA PRO A 268 -0.09 -8.22 -25.19
C PRO A 268 0.80 -7.29 -24.35
N ARG A 269 1.89 -7.84 -23.86
CA ARG A 269 2.91 -7.09 -23.14
C ARG A 269 3.85 -6.42 -24.15
N PRO A 270 4.05 -5.09 -24.09
CA PRO A 270 5.06 -4.42 -24.91
C PRO A 270 6.44 -5.02 -24.66
N LYS A 271 7.21 -5.24 -25.73
CA LYS A 271 8.54 -5.87 -25.67
C LYS A 271 9.65 -4.87 -25.38
N ALA A 272 9.44 -3.61 -25.73
CA ALA A 272 10.38 -2.52 -25.45
C ALA A 272 9.65 -1.24 -25.02
N ALA A 273 10.33 -0.44 -24.22
CA ALA A 273 9.89 0.90 -23.81
C ALA A 273 11.09 1.85 -23.74
N ALA A 274 10.81 3.13 -23.92
CA ALA A 274 11.76 4.23 -23.81
C ALA A 274 11.08 5.37 -23.05
N LEU A 275 11.85 6.13 -22.27
CA LEU A 275 11.32 7.14 -21.35
C LEU A 275 12.04 8.49 -21.55
N ALA A 276 11.27 9.56 -21.70
CA ALA A 276 11.76 10.94 -21.52
C ALA A 276 11.39 11.42 -20.12
N VAL A 277 12.38 11.96 -19.39
CA VAL A 277 12.16 12.69 -18.14
C VAL A 277 12.43 14.17 -18.39
N ILE A 278 11.36 14.95 -18.51
CA ILE A 278 11.42 16.37 -18.86
C ILE A 278 11.26 17.18 -17.58
N HIS A 279 12.12 18.17 -17.37
CA HIS A 279 12.18 19.00 -16.17
C HIS A 279 11.70 20.41 -16.45
N PHE A 280 10.91 20.97 -15.55
CA PHE A 280 10.21 22.25 -15.75
C PHE A 280 10.46 23.23 -14.61
N HIS A 281 10.42 24.52 -14.93
CA HIS A 281 10.54 25.61 -13.94
C HIS A 281 9.24 25.84 -13.17
N SER A 282 8.11 25.37 -13.71
CA SER A 282 6.80 25.45 -13.04
C SER A 282 5.93 24.24 -13.36
N ILE A 283 4.94 23.96 -12.51
CA ILE A 283 3.91 22.95 -12.78
C ILE A 283 3.08 23.35 -14.02
N MET A 284 2.81 24.64 -14.21
CA MET A 284 2.06 25.15 -15.37
C MET A 284 2.72 24.76 -16.70
N GLU A 285 4.02 24.96 -16.81
CA GLU A 285 4.82 24.60 -18.01
C GLU A 285 4.73 23.09 -18.30
N SER A 286 4.67 22.25 -17.26
CA SER A 286 4.49 20.80 -17.42
C SER A 286 3.10 20.44 -17.99
N PHE A 287 2.05 21.21 -17.67
CA PHE A 287 0.73 20.99 -18.26
C PHE A 287 0.63 21.51 -19.68
N GLU A 288 1.28 22.63 -20.01
CA GLU A 288 1.42 23.10 -21.40
C GLU A 288 2.14 22.04 -22.26
N ALA A 289 3.21 21.45 -21.73
CA ALA A 289 3.91 20.32 -22.37
C ALA A 289 3.06 19.05 -22.47
N THR A 290 2.19 18.78 -21.50
CA THR A 290 1.24 17.67 -21.58
C THR A 290 0.33 17.85 -22.78
N VAL A 291 -0.26 19.04 -22.96
CA VAL A 291 -1.15 19.34 -24.09
C VAL A 291 -0.42 19.17 -25.42
N ALA A 292 0.81 19.66 -25.52
CA ALA A 292 1.65 19.49 -26.71
C ALA A 292 1.94 18.02 -27.07
N LEU A 293 1.92 17.12 -26.08
CA LEU A 293 2.29 15.72 -26.22
C LEU A 293 1.10 14.75 -26.37
N LEU A 294 -0.16 15.20 -26.24
CA LEU A 294 -1.33 14.30 -26.28
C LEU A 294 -1.36 13.42 -27.54
N ASP A 295 -1.02 14.01 -28.69
CA ASP A 295 -1.01 13.33 -30.00
C ASP A 295 0.36 12.71 -30.38
N SER A 296 1.32 12.65 -29.45
CA SER A 296 2.67 12.14 -29.76
C SER A 296 2.72 10.62 -29.93
N GLY A 297 1.64 9.91 -29.57
CA GLY A 297 1.60 8.45 -29.45
C GLY A 297 2.32 7.92 -28.22
N ALA A 298 2.43 8.73 -27.16
CA ALA A 298 2.98 8.29 -25.88
C ALA A 298 2.09 7.21 -25.23
N SER A 299 2.71 6.20 -24.61
CA SER A 299 2.00 5.18 -23.84
C SER A 299 1.66 5.64 -22.42
N ALA A 300 2.35 6.66 -21.91
CA ALA A 300 2.06 7.31 -20.63
C ALA A 300 2.64 8.75 -20.62
N ILE A 301 1.94 9.68 -19.94
CA ILE A 301 2.45 11.03 -19.61
C ILE A 301 2.09 11.27 -18.14
N GLU A 302 3.08 11.15 -17.26
CA GLU A 302 2.89 11.25 -15.82
C GLU A 302 3.59 12.47 -15.26
N MET A 303 2.91 13.21 -14.38
CA MET A 303 3.47 14.38 -13.73
C MET A 303 3.83 14.08 -12.27
N ILE A 304 5.01 14.54 -11.83
CA ILE A 304 5.38 14.63 -10.41
C ILE A 304 5.95 16.01 -10.08
N ASP A 305 5.60 16.53 -8.91
CA ASP A 305 6.08 17.82 -8.41
C ASP A 305 7.41 17.75 -7.63
N ASP A 306 7.87 18.92 -7.20
CA ASP A 306 9.04 19.09 -6.35
C ASP A 306 8.89 18.44 -4.97
N THR A 307 7.67 18.29 -4.44
CA THR A 307 7.42 17.61 -3.16
C THR A 307 7.92 16.17 -3.23
N ILE A 308 7.53 15.40 -4.26
CA ILE A 308 8.00 14.02 -4.45
C ILE A 308 9.52 13.97 -4.58
N VAL A 309 10.12 14.90 -5.34
CA VAL A 309 11.58 14.98 -5.54
C VAL A 309 12.31 15.22 -4.21
N LYS A 310 11.85 16.21 -3.43
CA LYS A 310 12.43 16.58 -2.12
C LYS A 310 12.34 15.42 -1.13
N GLN A 311 11.18 14.74 -1.06
CA GLN A 311 11.01 13.59 -0.17
C GLN A 311 11.82 12.38 -0.64
N GLY A 312 11.89 12.13 -1.96
CA GLY A 312 12.72 11.07 -2.54
C GLY A 312 14.21 11.23 -2.20
N ARG A 313 14.74 12.47 -2.24
CA ARG A 313 16.12 12.78 -1.83
C ARG A 313 16.38 12.57 -0.33
N LYS A 314 15.37 12.70 0.52
CA LYS A 314 15.45 12.43 1.97
C LYS A 314 15.25 10.95 2.31
N HIS A 315 14.57 10.20 1.46
CA HIS A 315 14.15 8.83 1.73
C HIS A 315 15.34 7.85 1.78
N PRO A 316 15.54 7.06 2.86
CA PRO A 316 16.73 6.23 3.05
C PRO A 316 17.00 5.21 1.94
N GLY A 317 15.94 4.68 1.31
CA GLY A 317 16.05 3.69 0.23
C GLY A 317 16.12 4.28 -1.18
N MET A 318 15.68 5.53 -1.37
CA MET A 318 15.53 6.14 -2.70
C MET A 318 16.55 7.23 -3.00
N SER A 319 17.08 7.90 -1.97
CA SER A 319 18.03 9.02 -2.13
C SER A 319 19.21 8.69 -3.05
N LYS A 320 19.68 7.43 -3.01
CA LYS A 320 20.79 6.91 -3.85
C LYS A 320 20.39 6.59 -5.29
N ARG A 321 19.17 6.89 -5.69
CA ARG A 321 18.57 6.54 -6.99
C ARG A 321 17.88 7.74 -7.66
N MET A 322 18.15 8.95 -7.16
CA MET A 322 17.57 10.19 -7.66
C MET A 322 18.48 10.88 -8.70
N ASP A 323 19.49 10.19 -9.22
CA ASP A 323 20.48 10.74 -10.17
C ASP A 323 19.88 11.18 -11.52
N PHE A 324 18.62 10.82 -11.78
CA PHE A 324 17.87 11.25 -12.96
C PHE A 324 17.31 12.67 -12.85
N VAL A 325 17.41 13.30 -11.67
CA VAL A 325 16.89 14.64 -11.41
C VAL A 325 17.98 15.68 -11.58
N GLU A 326 17.84 16.53 -12.59
CA GLU A 326 18.75 17.66 -12.87
C GLU A 326 18.28 18.94 -12.17
N GLY A 327 19.12 19.51 -11.30
CA GLY A 327 18.80 20.73 -10.55
C GLY A 327 17.65 20.54 -9.54
N ASP A 328 16.79 21.56 -9.40
CA ASP A 328 15.63 21.57 -8.50
C ASP A 328 14.34 21.87 -9.28
N PRO A 329 13.84 20.90 -10.08
CA PRO A 329 12.64 21.11 -10.90
C PRO A 329 11.42 21.38 -10.02
N ALA A 330 10.55 22.31 -10.45
CA ALA A 330 9.25 22.50 -9.85
C ALA A 330 8.27 21.37 -10.22
N ALA A 331 8.46 20.80 -11.42
CA ALA A 331 7.73 19.64 -11.91
C ALA A 331 8.58 18.83 -12.89
N MET A 332 8.24 17.56 -13.04
CA MET A 332 8.77 16.69 -14.09
C MET A 332 7.65 15.93 -14.78
N LEU A 333 7.80 15.73 -16.09
CA LEU A 333 7.00 14.76 -16.85
C LEU A 333 7.80 13.50 -17.12
N LEU A 334 7.19 12.34 -16.87
CA LEU A 334 7.67 11.03 -17.28
C LEU A 334 6.84 10.59 -18.49
N VAL A 335 7.46 10.63 -19.67
CA VAL A 335 6.78 10.38 -20.94
C VAL A 335 7.31 9.08 -21.55
N GLU A 336 6.47 8.06 -21.61
CA GLU A 336 6.84 6.74 -22.12
C GLU A 336 6.42 6.56 -23.58
N ALA A 337 7.29 5.95 -24.37
CA ALA A 337 6.95 5.36 -25.65
C ALA A 337 7.21 3.85 -25.57
N SER A 338 6.24 3.04 -25.99
CA SER A 338 6.36 1.58 -26.02
C SER A 338 6.22 1.04 -27.44
N GLY A 339 6.86 -0.09 -27.72
CA GLY A 339 6.78 -0.78 -29.01
C GLY A 339 7.10 -2.27 -28.90
N ASP A 340 6.98 -2.97 -30.03
CA ASP A 340 7.34 -4.38 -30.16
C ASP A 340 8.85 -4.58 -30.37
N THR A 341 9.55 -3.50 -30.73
CA THR A 341 11.01 -3.48 -30.91
C THR A 341 11.65 -2.31 -30.17
N PRO A 342 12.92 -2.42 -29.72
CA PRO A 342 13.69 -1.29 -29.18
C PRO A 342 13.73 -0.09 -30.12
N GLU A 343 13.78 -0.33 -31.44
CA GLU A 343 13.81 0.71 -32.48
C GLU A 343 12.51 1.50 -32.53
N GLU A 344 11.34 0.85 -32.41
CA GLU A 344 10.04 1.53 -32.33
C GLU A 344 9.92 2.41 -31.09
N ALA A 345 10.33 1.87 -29.92
CA ALA A 345 10.32 2.63 -28.68
C ALA A 345 11.26 3.85 -28.74
N ALA A 346 12.47 3.66 -29.29
CA ALA A 346 13.41 4.76 -29.51
C ALA A 346 12.88 5.80 -30.51
N ALA A 347 12.24 5.38 -31.60
CA ALA A 347 11.62 6.30 -32.55
C ALA A 347 10.49 7.10 -31.91
N GLY A 348 9.70 6.49 -31.02
CA GLY A 348 8.70 7.20 -30.20
C GLY A 348 9.32 8.25 -29.28
N LEU A 349 10.41 7.89 -28.60
CA LEU A 349 11.17 8.83 -27.76
C LEU A 349 11.71 10.02 -28.55
N GLU A 350 12.23 9.79 -29.76
CA GLU A 350 12.71 10.88 -30.63
C GLU A 350 11.56 11.79 -31.09
N ARG A 351 10.37 11.25 -31.38
CA ARG A 351 9.18 12.08 -31.69
C ARG A 351 8.80 12.98 -30.51
N ILE A 352 8.70 12.40 -29.31
CA ILE A 352 8.36 13.14 -28.07
C ILE A 352 9.36 14.27 -27.84
N THR A 353 10.65 13.96 -27.87
CA THR A 353 11.71 14.93 -27.56
C THR A 353 11.79 16.04 -28.61
N LYS A 354 11.57 15.71 -29.89
CA LYS A 354 11.47 16.71 -30.96
C LYS A 354 10.33 17.70 -30.75
N ILE A 355 9.15 17.24 -30.31
CA ILE A 355 8.00 18.13 -30.03
C ILE A 355 8.37 19.14 -28.93
N ILE A 356 9.01 18.66 -27.86
CA ILE A 356 9.43 19.47 -26.72
C ILE A 356 10.50 20.49 -27.12
N ASP A 357 11.53 20.07 -27.85
CA ASP A 357 12.59 20.94 -28.33
C ASP A 357 12.07 22.02 -29.29
N GLN A 358 11.14 21.67 -30.18
CA GLN A 358 10.56 22.62 -31.15
C GLN A 358 9.69 23.68 -30.50
N GLN A 359 9.03 23.36 -29.38
CA GLN A 359 8.21 24.30 -28.63
C GLN A 359 8.97 25.05 -27.54
N GLY A 360 10.24 24.69 -27.29
CA GLY A 360 11.06 25.30 -26.25
C GLY A 360 10.52 25.06 -24.84
N LEU A 361 9.95 23.87 -24.60
CA LEU A 361 9.35 23.49 -23.32
C LEU A 361 10.33 22.69 -22.47
N GLY A 362 10.36 22.94 -21.17
CA GLY A 362 11.29 22.30 -20.25
C GLY A 362 12.73 22.80 -20.39
N TYR A 363 13.47 22.79 -19.28
CA TYR A 363 14.87 23.24 -19.26
C TYR A 363 15.86 22.10 -19.43
N PHE A 364 15.43 20.84 -19.21
CA PHE A 364 16.27 19.67 -19.33
C PHE A 364 15.44 18.41 -19.63
N THR A 365 15.94 17.58 -20.55
CA THR A 365 15.30 16.31 -20.91
C THR A 365 16.31 15.17 -20.83
N LEU A 366 16.06 14.21 -19.94
CA LEU A 366 16.81 12.96 -19.85
C LEU A 366 16.13 11.88 -20.70
N LYS A 367 16.87 11.33 -21.67
CA LYS A 367 16.45 10.20 -22.51
C LYS A 367 16.92 8.89 -21.88
N VAL A 368 16.00 7.94 -21.62
CA VAL A 368 16.30 6.68 -20.94
C VAL A 368 15.78 5.48 -21.74
N THR A 369 16.71 4.67 -22.25
CA THR A 369 16.41 3.41 -22.95
C THR A 369 16.79 2.16 -22.15
N ASP A 370 17.60 2.30 -21.10
CA ASP A 370 17.94 1.19 -20.20
C ASP A 370 16.73 0.80 -19.33
N PRO A 371 16.21 -0.44 -19.45
CA PRO A 371 15.06 -0.89 -18.65
C PRO A 371 15.29 -0.83 -17.15
N ARG A 372 16.55 -0.98 -16.68
CA ARG A 372 16.86 -0.90 -15.25
C ARG A 372 16.68 0.52 -14.73
N GLN A 373 17.19 1.52 -15.44
CA GLN A 373 17.00 2.92 -15.09
C GLN A 373 15.52 3.34 -15.20
N GLN A 374 14.79 2.89 -16.23
CA GLN A 374 13.34 3.13 -16.34
C GLN A 374 12.58 2.59 -15.12
N SER A 375 12.88 1.37 -14.69
CA SER A 375 12.25 0.74 -13.52
C SER A 375 12.49 1.53 -12.23
N ILE A 376 13.67 2.13 -12.08
CA ILE A 376 14.00 3.00 -10.94
C ILE A 376 13.13 4.27 -10.95
N ILE A 377 13.03 4.93 -12.10
CA ILE A 377 12.25 6.18 -12.24
C ILE A 377 10.75 5.90 -12.01
N TRP A 378 10.23 4.83 -12.61
CA TRP A 378 8.86 4.39 -12.39
C TRP A 378 8.57 4.01 -10.93
N ALA A 379 9.55 3.45 -10.21
CA ALA A 379 9.39 3.17 -8.79
C ALA A 379 9.19 4.46 -7.97
N VAL A 380 9.91 5.54 -8.28
CA VAL A 380 9.74 6.84 -7.60
C VAL A 380 8.33 7.39 -7.84
N ARG A 381 7.85 7.38 -9.10
CA ARG A 381 6.48 7.81 -9.43
C ARG A 381 5.40 6.99 -8.71
N ARG A 382 5.57 5.67 -8.68
CA ARG A 382 4.64 4.75 -8.01
C ARG A 382 4.59 4.97 -6.50
N ASP A 383 5.74 5.26 -5.90
CA ASP A 383 5.87 5.43 -4.46
C ASP A 383 5.57 6.87 -3.98
N GLY A 384 5.30 7.79 -4.91
CA GLY A 384 4.99 9.20 -4.66
C GLY A 384 3.98 9.43 -3.54
N LEU A 385 2.91 8.62 -3.50
CA LEU A 385 1.89 8.65 -2.45
C LEU A 385 2.47 8.56 -1.02
N GLY A 386 3.35 7.60 -0.76
CA GLY A 386 3.89 7.47 0.60
C GLY A 386 5.04 8.42 0.87
N LEU A 387 5.73 8.88 -0.17
CA LEU A 387 6.75 9.92 -0.07
C LEU A 387 6.15 11.25 0.40
N ILE A 388 5.06 11.73 -0.20
CA ILE A 388 4.43 13.01 0.19
C ILE A 388 3.86 12.97 1.62
N MET A 389 3.45 11.80 2.11
CA MET A 389 2.98 11.65 3.49
C MET A 389 4.10 11.81 4.53
N SER A 390 5.37 11.77 4.10
CA SER A 390 6.55 11.98 4.95
C SER A 390 6.90 13.45 5.17
N VAL A 391 6.09 14.39 4.65
CA VAL A 391 6.24 15.82 4.92
C VAL A 391 6.21 16.07 6.44
N GLU A 392 7.15 16.89 6.90
CA GLU A 392 7.34 17.27 8.30
C GLU A 392 6.23 18.24 8.76
N GLY A 393 5.85 18.17 10.04
CA GLY A 393 4.78 18.99 10.62
C GLY A 393 3.45 18.26 10.79
N THR A 394 2.49 18.92 11.43
CA THR A 394 1.17 18.35 11.77
C THR A 394 0.19 18.37 10.60
N ALA A 395 0.30 19.37 9.72
CA ALA A 395 -0.47 19.41 8.47
C ALA A 395 0.06 18.35 7.49
N LYS A 396 -0.83 17.51 6.97
CA LYS A 396 -0.49 16.42 6.04
C LYS A 396 -1.23 16.56 4.71
N PRO A 397 -0.65 16.07 3.59
CA PRO A 397 -1.33 16.05 2.29
C PRO A 397 -2.39 14.94 2.26
N LEU A 398 -3.62 15.27 2.67
CA LEU A 398 -4.68 14.28 2.88
C LEU A 398 -5.48 13.95 1.59
N PRO A 399 -6.01 12.72 1.46
CA PRO A 399 -6.73 12.23 0.27
C PRO A 399 -8.22 12.61 0.22
N PHE A 400 -8.56 13.90 0.27
CA PHE A 400 -9.98 14.33 0.34
C PHE A 400 -10.51 15.05 -0.91
N VAL A 401 -9.62 15.49 -1.82
CA VAL A 401 -9.99 16.10 -3.11
C VAL A 401 -9.16 15.58 -4.29
N GLU A 402 -8.24 14.65 -4.05
CA GLU A 402 -7.42 14.08 -5.12
C GLU A 402 -8.29 13.30 -6.13
N ASP A 403 -7.72 12.91 -7.27
CA ASP A 403 -8.38 12.03 -8.26
C ASP A 403 -9.44 12.72 -9.14
N THR A 404 -9.38 14.05 -9.25
CA THR A 404 -10.23 14.78 -10.18
C THR A 404 -9.74 14.56 -11.61
N ALA A 405 -10.66 14.24 -12.52
CA ALA A 405 -10.37 14.10 -13.93
C ALA A 405 -11.12 15.14 -14.77
N VAL A 406 -10.41 15.87 -15.62
CA VAL A 406 -10.98 16.86 -16.57
C VAL A 406 -10.45 16.56 -17.98
N PRO A 407 -10.99 17.16 -19.06
CA PRO A 407 -10.40 17.01 -20.38
C PRO A 407 -8.91 17.45 -20.38
N PRO A 408 -7.97 16.63 -20.88
CA PRO A 408 -6.53 16.91 -20.81
C PRO A 408 -6.12 18.27 -21.39
N GLU A 409 -6.76 18.70 -22.48
CA GLU A 409 -6.55 19.99 -23.14
C GLU A 409 -6.89 21.19 -22.25
N ARG A 410 -7.67 20.99 -21.19
CA ARG A 410 -8.05 22.02 -20.22
C ARG A 410 -7.21 22.01 -18.95
N LEU A 411 -6.25 21.10 -18.82
CA LEU A 411 -5.40 20.97 -17.63
C LEU A 411 -4.70 22.27 -17.21
N PRO A 412 -4.11 23.09 -18.12
CA PRO A 412 -3.43 24.31 -17.69
C PRO A 412 -4.37 25.31 -17.03
N GLU A 413 -5.56 25.52 -17.61
CA GLU A 413 -6.59 26.41 -17.04
C GLU A 413 -7.15 25.87 -15.72
N TYR A 414 -7.44 24.56 -15.67
CA TYR A 414 -7.94 23.88 -14.47
C TYR A 414 -6.94 23.99 -13.31
N PHE A 415 -5.66 23.68 -13.57
CA PHE A 415 -4.59 23.79 -12.58
C PHE A 415 -4.46 25.22 -12.04
N LYS A 416 -4.46 26.22 -12.93
CA LYS A 416 -4.35 27.62 -12.51
C LYS A 416 -5.43 27.99 -11.49
N ARG A 417 -6.70 27.64 -11.77
CA ARG A 417 -7.82 27.92 -10.86
C ARG A 417 -7.77 27.09 -9.58
N PHE A 418 -7.32 25.85 -9.68
CA PHE A 418 -7.13 24.98 -8.51
C PHE A 418 -6.04 25.55 -7.58
N ASP A 419 -4.90 25.95 -8.13
CA ASP A 419 -3.79 26.52 -7.36
C ASP A 419 -4.17 27.86 -6.71
N GLU A 420 -4.93 28.70 -7.42
CA GLU A 420 -5.53 29.92 -6.85
C GLU A 420 -6.43 29.58 -5.64
N LEU A 421 -7.30 28.57 -5.75
CA LEU A 421 -8.15 28.10 -4.66
C LEU A 421 -7.33 27.62 -3.45
N VAL A 422 -6.28 26.83 -3.68
CA VAL A 422 -5.37 26.35 -2.62
C VAL A 422 -4.70 27.52 -1.89
N ARG A 423 -4.24 28.53 -2.64
CA ARG A 423 -3.63 29.74 -2.08
C ARG A 423 -4.62 30.61 -1.31
N ASP A 424 -5.86 30.74 -1.78
CA ASP A 424 -6.93 31.46 -1.08
C ASP A 424 -7.22 30.86 0.30
N GLU A 425 -7.18 29.53 0.41
CA GLU A 425 -7.35 28.79 1.68
C GLU A 425 -6.07 28.78 2.53
N LYS A 426 -5.05 29.56 2.13
CA LYS A 426 -3.79 29.75 2.85
C LYS A 426 -3.11 28.43 3.18
N THR A 427 -3.08 27.53 2.20
CA THR A 427 -2.34 26.27 2.27
C THR A 427 -1.53 26.03 1.00
N THR A 428 -0.79 24.93 0.98
CA THR A 428 -0.08 24.41 -0.19
C THR A 428 -0.61 23.02 -0.50
N ALA A 429 -0.25 22.47 -1.66
CA ALA A 429 -0.63 21.12 -2.05
C ALA A 429 0.54 20.38 -2.69
N ALA A 430 0.53 19.06 -2.58
CA ALA A 430 1.35 18.20 -3.41
C ALA A 430 0.58 17.85 -4.69
N TYR A 431 1.29 17.85 -5.83
CA TYR A 431 0.73 17.62 -7.16
C TYR A 431 1.41 16.45 -7.86
N TYR A 432 0.63 15.49 -8.34
CA TYR A 432 1.09 14.40 -9.20
C TYR A 432 -0.10 13.82 -9.95
N GLY A 433 0.12 13.03 -11.01
CA GLY A 433 -1.01 12.39 -11.68
C GLY A 433 -0.76 11.90 -13.08
N HIS A 434 -1.86 11.46 -13.69
CA HIS A 434 -1.96 10.92 -15.03
C HIS A 434 -2.32 12.04 -16.01
N ALA A 435 -1.31 12.84 -16.37
CA ALA A 435 -1.50 14.06 -17.13
C ALA A 435 -2.09 13.78 -18.53
N SER A 436 -1.70 12.67 -19.18
CA SER A 436 -2.22 12.26 -20.51
C SER A 436 -3.74 12.09 -20.59
N VAL A 437 -4.40 11.86 -19.46
CA VAL A 437 -5.83 11.57 -19.35
C VAL A 437 -6.54 12.54 -18.41
N GLY A 438 -5.88 13.65 -18.09
CA GLY A 438 -6.48 14.75 -17.36
C GLY A 438 -6.80 14.44 -15.89
N CYS A 439 -6.27 13.34 -15.33
CA CYS A 439 -6.51 12.94 -13.95
C CYS A 439 -5.37 13.40 -13.05
N LEU A 440 -5.66 14.33 -12.13
CA LEU A 440 -4.71 14.89 -11.19
C LEU A 440 -4.98 14.39 -9.76
N HIS A 441 -3.92 13.98 -9.07
CA HIS A 441 -3.92 13.71 -7.65
C HIS A 441 -3.32 14.91 -6.93
N ILE A 442 -4.20 15.82 -6.53
CA ILE A 442 -3.84 17.03 -5.79
C ILE A 442 -4.20 16.84 -4.32
N ARG A 443 -3.22 17.05 -3.44
CA ARG A 443 -3.39 16.85 -2.00
C ARG A 443 -3.00 18.08 -1.20
N PRO A 444 -3.99 18.92 -0.84
CA PRO A 444 -3.78 20.05 0.05
C PRO A 444 -3.28 19.61 1.42
N LEU A 445 -2.37 20.40 2.00
CA LEU A 445 -1.86 20.17 3.35
C LEU A 445 -2.85 20.74 4.37
N VAL A 446 -3.41 19.88 5.21
CA VAL A 446 -4.36 20.29 6.27
C VAL A 446 -4.08 19.53 7.55
N ASP A 447 -4.30 20.18 8.69
CA ASP A 447 -4.23 19.56 10.02
C ASP A 447 -5.64 19.40 10.58
N ILE A 448 -6.29 18.28 10.28
CA ILE A 448 -7.67 18.00 10.71
C ILE A 448 -7.77 17.67 12.21
N LYS A 449 -6.65 17.63 12.94
CA LYS A 449 -6.62 17.58 14.41
C LYS A 449 -6.91 18.95 15.04
N GLN A 450 -7.07 19.99 14.20
CA GLN A 450 -7.50 21.32 14.60
C GLN A 450 -8.83 21.65 13.91
N GLN A 451 -9.75 22.32 14.62
CA GLN A 451 -11.07 22.65 14.07
C GLN A 451 -10.98 23.46 12.77
N GLU A 452 -10.13 24.48 12.72
CA GLU A 452 -9.92 25.27 11.49
C GLU A 452 -9.36 24.43 10.33
N GLY A 453 -8.52 23.44 10.60
CA GLY A 453 -8.01 22.55 9.57
C GLY A 453 -9.08 21.61 9.02
N LEU A 454 -9.99 21.14 9.88
CA LEU A 454 -11.17 20.37 9.48
C LEU A 454 -12.14 21.23 8.65
N ASP A 455 -12.45 22.45 9.10
CA ASP A 455 -13.34 23.36 8.38
C ASP A 455 -12.75 23.74 7.01
N ARG A 456 -11.44 23.96 6.95
CA ARG A 456 -10.72 24.21 5.69
C ARG A 456 -10.79 23.02 4.73
N MET A 457 -10.64 21.80 5.22
CA MET A 457 -10.78 20.59 4.41
C MET A 457 -12.16 20.55 3.72
N VAL A 458 -13.23 20.85 4.45
CA VAL A 458 -14.60 20.89 3.92
C VAL A 458 -14.76 22.00 2.87
N ARG A 459 -14.28 23.22 3.15
CA ARG A 459 -14.35 24.34 2.18
C ARG A 459 -13.62 24.03 0.89
N ILE A 460 -12.42 23.45 0.98
CA ILE A 460 -11.66 23.03 -0.21
C ILE A 460 -12.42 21.94 -0.97
N ALA A 461 -12.97 20.94 -0.29
CA ALA A 461 -13.74 19.86 -0.93
C ALA A 461 -14.95 20.39 -1.72
N GLU A 462 -15.73 21.29 -1.11
CA GLU A 462 -16.86 21.95 -1.77
C GLU A 462 -16.43 22.74 -3.00
N ARG A 463 -15.46 23.65 -2.86
CA ARG A 463 -14.99 24.52 -3.95
C ARG A 463 -14.34 23.74 -5.09
N VAL A 464 -13.59 22.67 -4.79
CA VAL A 464 -13.01 21.79 -5.81
C VAL A 464 -14.11 21.03 -6.52
N SER A 465 -15.14 20.56 -5.82
CA SER A 465 -16.26 19.88 -6.47
C SER A 465 -16.99 20.78 -7.46
N ASP A 466 -17.18 22.06 -7.15
CA ASP A 466 -17.72 23.05 -8.10
C ASP A 466 -16.81 23.21 -9.32
N LEU A 467 -15.51 23.38 -9.08
CA LEU A 467 -14.52 23.58 -10.14
C LEU A 467 -14.48 22.40 -11.12
N VAL A 468 -14.54 21.16 -10.63
CA VAL A 468 -14.55 19.97 -11.49
C VAL A 468 -15.76 19.96 -12.41
N LEU A 469 -16.94 20.32 -11.89
CA LEU A 469 -18.18 20.35 -12.68
C LEU A 469 -18.15 21.46 -13.74
N GLU A 470 -17.62 22.64 -13.42
CA GLU A 470 -17.41 23.72 -14.39
C GLU A 470 -16.51 23.31 -15.57
N PHE A 471 -15.59 22.37 -15.32
CA PHE A 471 -14.70 21.83 -16.34
C PHE A 471 -15.26 20.60 -17.07
N GLY A 472 -16.48 20.18 -16.78
CA GLY A 472 -17.10 18.98 -17.36
C GLY A 472 -16.41 17.68 -16.93
N GLY A 473 -15.77 17.69 -15.76
CA GLY A 473 -14.95 16.60 -15.25
C GLY A 473 -15.69 15.60 -14.36
N SER A 474 -14.92 14.69 -13.77
CA SER A 474 -15.34 13.67 -12.80
C SER A 474 -14.60 13.85 -11.47
N LEU A 475 -15.32 13.71 -10.35
CA LEU A 475 -14.73 13.81 -9.00
C LEU A 475 -13.84 12.62 -8.66
N SER A 476 -14.08 11.47 -9.29
CA SER A 476 -13.18 10.32 -9.30
C SER A 476 -12.84 9.89 -10.73
N GLY A 477 -11.54 9.82 -11.00
CA GLY A 477 -10.95 9.30 -12.23
C GLY A 477 -10.48 7.85 -12.13
N GLU A 478 -10.06 7.37 -10.95
CA GLU A 478 -9.61 5.98 -10.75
C GLU A 478 -9.74 5.38 -9.34
N HIS A 479 -9.96 6.19 -8.30
CA HIS A 479 -9.93 5.78 -6.90
C HIS A 479 -11.28 5.28 -6.34
N GLY A 480 -12.37 5.43 -7.10
CA GLY A 480 -13.74 5.23 -6.61
C GLY A 480 -14.25 6.46 -5.86
N ASP A 481 -15.56 6.52 -5.66
CA ASP A 481 -16.22 7.60 -4.92
C ASP A 481 -16.10 7.43 -3.41
N GLY A 482 -16.32 6.21 -2.90
CA GLY A 482 -16.39 5.93 -1.47
C GLY A 482 -17.32 6.88 -0.73
N ILE A 483 -16.84 7.38 0.41
CA ILE A 483 -17.46 8.51 1.13
C ILE A 483 -16.94 9.84 0.58
N VAL A 484 -15.61 9.94 0.34
CA VAL A 484 -14.93 11.22 0.01
C VAL A 484 -15.63 11.96 -1.14
N ARG A 485 -16.00 11.26 -2.22
CA ARG A 485 -16.72 11.85 -3.35
C ARG A 485 -18.21 11.52 -3.32
N GLY A 486 -18.59 10.42 -2.65
CA GLY A 486 -19.99 9.99 -2.54
C GLY A 486 -20.92 11.04 -1.91
N VAL A 487 -20.40 11.91 -1.03
CA VAL A 487 -21.14 13.06 -0.48
C VAL A 487 -21.53 14.11 -1.53
N PHE A 488 -20.86 14.12 -2.69
CA PHE A 488 -21.10 15.05 -3.80
C PHE A 488 -21.79 14.38 -5.01
N THR A 489 -22.20 13.11 -4.92
CA THR A 489 -22.83 12.39 -6.03
C THR A 489 -24.10 13.09 -6.53
N GLU A 490 -24.95 13.59 -5.62
CA GLU A 490 -26.15 14.35 -6.01
C GLU A 490 -25.78 15.67 -6.70
N LYS A 491 -24.73 16.35 -6.23
CA LYS A 491 -24.22 17.59 -6.84
C LYS A 491 -23.75 17.35 -8.28
N MET A 492 -23.04 16.24 -8.51
CA MET A 492 -22.47 15.89 -9.81
C MET A 492 -23.53 15.42 -10.82
N PHE A 493 -24.43 14.53 -10.42
CA PHE A 493 -25.40 13.90 -11.32
C PHE A 493 -26.77 14.57 -11.33
N GLY A 494 -27.03 15.47 -10.38
CA GLY A 494 -28.33 16.09 -10.16
C GLY A 494 -29.31 15.18 -9.43
N PRO A 495 -30.40 15.76 -8.88
CA PRO A 495 -31.33 15.05 -7.99
C PRO A 495 -32.06 13.89 -8.67
N LYS A 496 -32.32 13.99 -9.98
CA LYS A 496 -33.06 12.97 -10.74
C LYS A 496 -32.24 11.68 -10.91
N LEU A 497 -31.00 11.78 -11.42
CA LEU A 497 -30.11 10.62 -11.51
C LEU A 497 -29.70 10.11 -10.14
N TYR A 498 -29.51 10.98 -9.15
CA TYR A 498 -29.23 10.56 -7.79
C TYR A 498 -30.37 9.70 -7.22
N ALA A 499 -31.62 10.11 -7.40
CA ALA A 499 -32.79 9.30 -7.03
C ALA A 499 -32.79 7.94 -7.77
N SER A 500 -32.46 7.92 -9.06
CA SER A 500 -32.31 6.69 -9.82
C SER A 500 -31.16 5.81 -9.35
N PHE A 501 -30.04 6.37 -8.87
CA PHE A 501 -28.98 5.59 -8.22
C PHE A 501 -29.44 4.94 -6.92
N ARG A 502 -30.27 5.64 -6.13
CA ARG A 502 -30.88 5.08 -4.91
C ARG A 502 -31.83 3.93 -5.23
N GLU A 503 -32.66 4.10 -6.25
CA GLU A 503 -33.54 3.04 -6.75
C GLU A 503 -32.73 1.85 -7.30
N PHE A 504 -31.73 2.12 -8.13
CA PHE A 504 -30.84 1.12 -8.70
C PHE A 504 -30.14 0.29 -7.61
N LYS A 505 -29.59 0.94 -6.59
CA LYS A 505 -29.03 0.26 -5.41
C LYS A 505 -30.09 -0.58 -4.69
N HIS A 506 -31.31 -0.07 -4.51
CA HIS A 506 -32.39 -0.80 -3.85
C HIS A 506 -32.82 -2.06 -4.63
N VAL A 507 -32.77 -2.03 -5.96
CA VAL A 507 -33.06 -3.19 -6.81
C VAL A 507 -32.06 -4.33 -6.58
N PHE A 508 -30.76 -4.02 -6.49
CA PHE A 508 -29.72 -5.03 -6.21
C PHE A 508 -29.72 -5.49 -4.75
N ASP A 509 -30.03 -4.58 -3.82
CA ASP A 509 -29.95 -4.83 -2.38
C ASP A 509 -31.18 -4.27 -1.64
N PRO A 510 -32.32 -4.98 -1.71
CA PRO A 510 -33.58 -4.52 -1.11
C PRO A 510 -33.51 -4.36 0.42
N LYS A 511 -32.58 -5.08 1.06
CA LYS A 511 -32.38 -5.06 2.53
C LYS A 511 -31.32 -4.06 2.98
N GLY A 512 -30.55 -3.47 2.07
CA GLY A 512 -29.50 -2.49 2.38
C GLY A 512 -28.27 -3.09 3.08
N ILE A 513 -27.95 -4.37 2.87
CA ILE A 513 -26.82 -5.05 3.53
C ILE A 513 -25.48 -4.87 2.79
N MET A 514 -25.48 -4.57 1.50
CA MET A 514 -24.28 -4.55 0.67
C MET A 514 -23.54 -3.20 0.79
N ASN A 515 -22.46 -3.16 1.57
CA ASN A 515 -21.61 -1.98 1.83
C ASN A 515 -22.36 -0.62 1.90
N PRO A 516 -23.32 -0.45 2.82
CA PRO A 516 -24.19 0.73 2.85
C PRO A 516 -23.42 2.04 3.10
N GLY A 517 -23.96 3.14 2.58
CA GLY A 517 -23.41 4.49 2.82
C GLY A 517 -22.14 4.81 2.03
N LYS A 518 -21.98 4.20 0.85
CA LYS A 518 -20.93 4.50 -0.14
C LYS A 518 -21.58 4.85 -1.47
N ILE A 519 -20.98 5.75 -2.24
CA ILE A 519 -21.49 6.31 -3.51
C ILE A 519 -22.78 7.13 -3.34
N ILE A 520 -23.78 6.58 -2.63
CA ILE A 520 -25.06 7.20 -2.29
C ILE A 520 -25.34 7.07 -0.78
N ASP A 521 -26.27 7.87 -0.26
CA ASP A 521 -26.63 7.87 1.16
C ASP A 521 -25.40 7.94 2.09
N CYS A 522 -24.33 8.63 1.66
CA CYS A 522 -23.07 8.68 2.37
C CYS A 522 -23.20 9.45 3.68
N PRO A 523 -22.47 9.07 4.75
CA PRO A 523 -22.32 9.92 5.92
C PRO A 523 -21.61 11.22 5.52
N PRO A 524 -21.82 12.32 6.27
CA PRO A 524 -21.07 13.57 6.07
C PRO A 524 -19.56 13.35 6.05
N LEU A 525 -18.84 14.17 5.28
CA LEU A 525 -17.38 14.08 5.10
C LEU A 525 -16.59 14.17 6.43
N VAL A 526 -17.17 14.83 7.43
CA VAL A 526 -16.55 15.06 8.75
C VAL A 526 -16.82 13.95 9.77
N GLU A 527 -17.61 12.93 9.42
CA GLU A 527 -17.89 11.81 10.30
C GLU A 527 -16.94 10.63 10.07
N ASN A 528 -16.75 9.80 11.09
CA ASN A 528 -15.90 8.61 11.03
C ASN A 528 -14.44 8.88 10.63
N LEU A 529 -13.94 10.08 10.90
CA LEU A 529 -12.55 10.43 10.63
C LEU A 529 -11.62 9.63 11.55
N ARG A 530 -10.50 9.18 10.99
CA ARG A 530 -9.41 8.54 11.73
C ARG A 530 -8.77 9.49 12.74
N PHE A 531 -8.70 10.76 12.38
CA PHE A 531 -8.19 11.83 13.22
C PHE A 531 -9.16 13.00 13.16
N ASP A 532 -9.43 13.60 14.30
CA ASP A 532 -10.33 14.73 14.43
C ASP A 532 -9.81 15.68 15.54
N PRO A 533 -10.48 16.83 15.78
CA PRO A 533 -10.06 17.75 16.85
C PRO A 533 -10.15 17.20 18.28
N GLN A 534 -10.80 16.05 18.49
CA GLN A 534 -10.89 15.37 19.78
C GLN A 534 -9.72 14.41 20.01
N TRP A 535 -8.93 14.11 18.95
CA TRP A 535 -7.75 13.26 19.01
C TRP A 535 -6.76 13.70 20.09
N LYS A 536 -6.58 12.84 21.09
CA LYS A 536 -5.65 13.04 22.21
C LYS A 536 -4.87 11.75 22.45
N PRO A 537 -3.70 11.58 21.82
CA PRO A 537 -2.95 10.35 21.98
C PRO A 537 -2.38 10.23 23.39
N MET A 538 -2.19 8.99 23.84
CA MET A 538 -1.42 8.68 25.04
C MET A 538 -0.04 9.35 24.99
N LYS A 539 0.41 9.89 26.13
CA LYS A 539 1.78 10.36 26.32
C LYS A 539 2.65 9.23 26.87
N LEU A 540 3.85 9.10 26.33
CA LEU A 540 4.82 8.08 26.72
C LEU A 540 6.21 8.69 26.86
N ASP A 541 6.89 8.41 27.97
CA ASP A 541 8.31 8.73 28.13
C ASP A 541 9.14 7.74 27.31
N THR A 542 9.76 8.20 26.23
CA THR A 542 10.42 7.32 25.27
C THR A 542 11.89 7.08 25.57
N TYR A 543 12.37 5.86 25.33
CA TYR A 543 13.80 5.53 25.33
C TYR A 543 14.51 6.08 24.09
N PHE A 544 13.84 6.05 22.94
CA PHE A 544 14.34 6.63 21.70
C PHE A 544 13.86 8.07 21.50
N ASP A 545 14.64 8.84 20.75
CA ASP A 545 14.27 10.19 20.34
C ASP A 545 13.35 10.18 19.11
N PHE A 546 12.11 10.64 19.26
CA PHE A 546 11.11 10.81 18.19
C PHE A 546 10.87 12.28 17.82
N SER A 547 11.66 13.22 18.36
CA SER A 547 11.47 14.67 18.14
C SER A 547 11.45 15.07 16.67
N LYS A 548 12.26 14.41 15.83
CA LYS A 548 12.27 14.64 14.38
C LYS A 548 10.89 14.49 13.74
N ASP A 549 10.08 13.57 14.26
CA ASP A 549 8.76 13.26 13.71
C ASP A 549 7.63 14.01 14.43
N GLY A 550 7.94 14.78 15.48
CA GLY A 550 6.97 15.47 16.35
C GLY A 550 6.64 14.71 17.63
N GLY A 551 6.95 13.41 17.69
CA GLY A 551 6.63 12.53 18.80
C GLY A 551 6.41 11.09 18.35
N ILE A 552 6.23 10.17 19.30
CA ILE A 552 5.95 8.77 18.96
C ILE A 552 4.58 8.59 18.30
N ALA A 553 3.59 9.41 18.69
CA ALA A 553 2.25 9.38 18.09
C ALA A 553 2.33 9.79 16.61
N GLU A 554 3.00 10.90 16.31
CA GLU A 554 3.21 11.38 14.94
C GLU A 554 4.05 10.39 14.11
N HIS A 555 5.01 9.69 14.71
CA HIS A 555 5.73 8.61 14.04
C HIS A 555 4.82 7.43 13.66
N LEU A 556 3.84 7.09 14.50
CA LEU A 556 2.82 6.08 14.17
C LEU A 556 1.89 6.55 13.05
N GLU A 557 1.58 7.85 13.01
CA GLU A 557 0.75 8.50 11.97
C GLU A 557 1.42 8.49 10.58
N MET A 558 2.74 8.31 10.48
CA MET A 558 3.43 8.15 9.19
C MET A 558 2.88 6.98 8.37
N CYS A 559 2.28 5.96 9.02
CA CYS A 559 1.61 4.89 8.31
C CYS A 559 0.25 5.36 7.77
N ASN A 560 0.25 5.78 6.50
CA ASN A 560 -0.96 6.25 5.81
C ASN A 560 -2.01 5.16 5.52
N GLY A 561 -1.64 3.88 5.59
CA GLY A 561 -2.54 2.75 5.33
C GLY A 561 -2.47 2.14 3.92
N GLN A 562 -1.60 2.66 3.04
CA GLN A 562 -1.47 2.23 1.63
C GLN A 562 -1.08 0.76 1.41
N GLY A 563 -0.68 0.04 2.47
CA GLY A 563 -0.45 -1.39 2.45
C GLY A 563 0.82 -1.85 1.70
N ALA A 564 1.82 -0.99 1.47
CA ALA A 564 3.06 -1.36 0.77
C ALA A 564 3.76 -2.61 1.36
N CYS A 565 3.60 -2.82 2.67
CA CYS A 565 4.10 -3.99 3.40
C CYS A 565 3.36 -5.31 3.09
N ARG A 566 2.30 -5.28 2.29
CA ARG A 566 1.53 -6.45 1.83
C ARG A 566 2.01 -6.99 0.49
N GLN A 567 3.03 -6.39 -0.12
CA GLN A 567 3.64 -6.96 -1.31
C GLN A 567 4.20 -8.36 -1.04
N THR A 568 4.15 -9.20 -2.05
CA THR A 568 4.49 -10.63 -1.92
C THR A 568 5.56 -11.09 -2.88
N ILE A 569 5.81 -10.31 -3.94
CA ILE A 569 6.81 -10.59 -4.97
C ILE A 569 7.99 -9.66 -4.72
N GLY A 570 9.11 -10.24 -4.32
CA GLY A 570 10.33 -9.50 -4.05
C GLY A 570 10.25 -8.61 -2.80
N GLY A 571 11.32 -7.82 -2.59
CA GLY A 571 11.48 -6.99 -1.40
C GLY A 571 11.74 -7.79 -0.12
N THR A 572 12.04 -7.07 0.94
CA THR A 572 12.23 -7.59 2.31
C THR A 572 11.01 -7.29 3.17
N MET A 573 10.27 -6.20 2.90
CA MET A 573 9.13 -5.75 3.70
C MET A 573 7.82 -6.38 3.20
N CYS A 574 7.06 -7.11 4.02
CA CYS A 574 7.31 -7.58 5.39
C CYS A 574 7.36 -9.12 5.39
N PRO A 575 8.44 -9.76 5.87
CA PRO A 575 8.63 -11.20 5.66
C PRO A 575 7.60 -12.03 6.44
N SER A 576 7.15 -11.54 7.59
CA SER A 576 6.12 -12.19 8.39
C SER A 576 4.76 -12.15 7.68
N PHE A 577 4.40 -11.03 7.04
CA PHE A 577 3.22 -10.99 6.17
C PHE A 577 3.38 -11.89 4.94
N MET A 578 4.56 -11.88 4.32
CA MET A 578 4.83 -12.75 3.16
C MET A 578 4.62 -14.24 3.50
N ALA A 579 4.97 -14.64 4.72
CA ALA A 579 4.82 -16.01 5.20
C ALA A 579 3.40 -16.35 5.68
N THR A 580 2.73 -15.44 6.38
CA THR A 580 1.45 -15.71 7.07
C THR A 580 0.21 -15.28 6.29
N ARG A 581 0.36 -14.28 5.41
CA ARG A 581 -0.72 -13.52 4.78
C ARG A 581 -1.68 -12.86 5.77
N ASP A 582 -1.31 -12.72 7.04
CA ASP A 582 -2.15 -12.11 8.07
C ASP A 582 -1.85 -10.61 8.22
N GLU A 583 -2.88 -9.76 8.24
CA GLU A 583 -2.75 -8.29 8.32
C GLU A 583 -1.93 -7.87 9.55
N GLU A 584 -2.14 -8.54 10.69
CA GLU A 584 -1.40 -8.29 11.95
C GLU A 584 0.11 -8.45 11.78
N SER A 585 0.51 -9.32 10.84
CA SER A 585 1.90 -9.62 10.54
C SER A 585 2.53 -8.65 9.55
N SER A 586 1.80 -7.65 9.06
CA SER A 586 2.29 -6.59 8.19
C SER A 586 2.84 -5.39 8.98
N THR A 587 3.55 -4.47 8.31
CA THR A 587 3.97 -3.21 8.95
C THR A 587 2.75 -2.34 9.27
N ARG A 588 1.78 -2.26 8.35
CA ARG A 588 0.54 -1.50 8.52
C ARG A 588 -0.26 -2.02 9.70
N GLY A 589 -0.46 -3.33 9.80
CA GLY A 589 -1.16 -3.95 10.92
C GLY A 589 -0.51 -3.60 12.27
N ARG A 590 0.82 -3.70 12.38
CA ARG A 590 1.53 -3.34 13.62
C ARG A 590 1.44 -1.85 13.96
N ALA A 591 1.56 -0.99 12.96
CA ALA A 591 1.40 0.45 13.15
C ALA A 591 -0.03 0.79 13.59
N ASN A 592 -1.05 0.12 13.01
CA ASN A 592 -2.45 0.27 13.38
C ASN A 592 -2.72 -0.25 14.79
N ALA A 593 -2.18 -1.41 15.19
CA ALA A 593 -2.33 -1.94 16.54
C ALA A 593 -1.80 -0.94 17.58
N LEU A 594 -0.56 -0.47 17.41
CA LEU A 594 0.03 0.54 18.27
C LEU A 594 -0.78 1.85 18.28
N ARG A 595 -1.17 2.35 17.11
CA ARG A 595 -1.96 3.58 16.98
C ARG A 595 -3.31 3.48 17.69
N ASN A 596 -4.01 2.35 17.56
CA ASN A 596 -5.31 2.15 18.20
C ASN A 596 -5.21 2.05 19.73
N VAL A 597 -4.10 1.53 20.26
CA VAL A 597 -3.82 1.62 21.70
C VAL A 597 -3.53 3.07 22.11
N PHE A 598 -2.69 3.78 21.35
CA PHE A 598 -2.37 5.19 21.62
C PHE A 598 -3.61 6.11 21.56
N SER A 599 -4.57 5.79 20.70
CA SER A 599 -5.81 6.56 20.53
C SER A 599 -6.89 6.24 21.56
N GLY A 600 -6.77 5.12 22.28
CA GLY A 600 -7.83 4.60 23.13
C GLY A 600 -8.95 3.86 22.39
N VAL A 601 -8.81 3.59 21.08
CA VAL A 601 -9.71 2.68 20.35
C VAL A 601 -9.59 1.26 20.88
N LEU A 602 -8.37 0.84 21.20
CA LEU A 602 -8.09 -0.30 22.07
C LEU A 602 -7.77 0.21 23.47
N PRO A 603 -8.02 -0.60 24.53
CA PRO A 603 -7.64 -0.25 25.89
C PRO A 603 -6.17 0.19 25.97
N GLN A 604 -5.90 1.29 26.67
CA GLN A 604 -4.56 1.86 26.77
C GLN A 604 -3.59 0.95 27.52
N GLU A 605 -4.11 0.13 28.44
CA GLU A 605 -3.40 -0.90 29.18
C GLU A 605 -2.83 -1.99 28.26
N GLU A 606 -3.40 -2.15 27.05
CA GLU A 606 -2.91 -3.08 26.05
C GLU A 606 -1.54 -2.65 25.48
N PHE A 607 -1.04 -1.44 25.80
CA PHE A 607 0.31 -1.03 25.40
C PHE A 607 1.40 -1.97 25.94
N THR A 608 1.17 -2.61 27.07
CA THR A 608 2.02 -3.66 27.63
C THR A 608 1.28 -5.00 27.72
N GLY A 609 0.12 -5.11 27.08
CA GLY A 609 -0.71 -6.31 27.09
C GLY A 609 -0.20 -7.45 26.19
N GLU A 610 -0.78 -8.64 26.41
CA GLU A 610 -0.41 -9.87 25.71
C GLU A 610 -0.71 -9.81 24.21
N ARG A 611 -1.86 -9.23 23.82
CA ARG A 611 -2.30 -9.23 22.42
C ARG A 611 -1.43 -8.31 21.57
N LEU A 612 -1.07 -7.13 22.07
CA LEU A 612 -0.12 -6.26 21.37
C LEU A 612 1.28 -6.88 21.29
N HIS A 613 1.71 -7.57 22.36
CA HIS A 613 2.97 -8.32 22.36
C HIS A 613 2.99 -9.38 21.25
N GLU A 614 1.94 -10.18 21.08
CA GLU A 614 1.82 -11.17 20.01
C GLU A 614 1.94 -10.55 18.60
N VAL A 615 1.24 -9.44 18.36
CA VAL A 615 1.28 -8.70 17.08
C VAL A 615 2.71 -8.26 16.74
N LEU A 616 3.45 -7.80 17.75
CA LEU A 616 4.82 -7.33 17.60
C LEU A 616 5.86 -8.46 17.64
N ASP A 617 5.56 -9.63 18.21
CA ASP A 617 6.53 -10.71 18.42
C ASP A 617 7.11 -11.22 17.08
N LEU A 618 6.24 -11.44 16.09
CA LEU A 618 6.64 -11.89 14.74
C LEU A 618 7.41 -10.81 13.93
N CYS A 619 7.53 -9.57 14.41
CA CYS A 619 8.36 -8.56 13.75
C CYS A 619 9.85 -8.87 13.97
N LEU A 620 10.59 -9.13 12.89
CA LEU A 620 12.04 -9.39 12.96
C LEU A 620 12.88 -8.15 13.31
N ALA A 621 12.26 -6.97 13.36
CA ALA A 621 12.93 -5.68 13.54
C ALA A 621 14.13 -5.52 12.59
N CYS A 622 13.96 -5.94 11.33
CA CYS A 622 14.97 -5.96 10.29
C CYS A 622 15.19 -4.61 9.60
N LYS A 623 14.34 -3.61 9.89
CA LYS A 623 14.30 -2.29 9.25
C LYS A 623 13.98 -2.30 7.76
N GLY A 624 13.49 -3.41 7.19
CA GLY A 624 12.98 -3.44 5.82
C GLY A 624 11.88 -2.39 5.61
N CYS A 625 11.01 -2.19 6.59
CA CYS A 625 10.00 -1.15 6.56
C CYS A 625 10.55 0.28 6.51
N LYS A 626 11.72 0.54 7.09
CA LYS A 626 12.34 1.87 7.04
C LYS A 626 12.90 2.19 5.65
N ILE A 627 13.32 1.17 4.91
CA ILE A 627 14.00 1.32 3.62
C ILE A 627 13.04 1.17 2.44
N GLU A 628 12.07 0.27 2.55
CA GLU A 628 11.17 -0.10 1.45
C GLU A 628 9.77 0.48 1.58
N CYS A 629 9.32 0.91 2.76
CA CYS A 629 8.06 1.65 2.87
C CYS A 629 8.31 3.06 2.32
N PRO A 630 7.53 3.54 1.34
CA PRO A 630 7.68 4.90 0.85
C PRO A 630 7.51 5.99 1.94
N SER A 631 6.79 5.68 3.02
CA SER A 631 6.65 6.55 4.19
C SER A 631 7.72 6.31 5.28
N SER A 632 8.72 5.47 5.03
CA SER A 632 9.87 5.22 5.92
C SER A 632 9.55 4.83 7.38
N VAL A 633 8.39 4.21 7.63
CA VAL A 633 7.96 3.78 8.97
C VAL A 633 9.01 2.89 9.64
N ASP A 634 9.56 3.29 10.79
CA ASP A 634 10.60 2.54 11.51
C ASP A 634 9.98 1.61 12.57
N MET A 635 9.30 0.56 12.10
CA MET A 635 8.69 -0.46 12.96
C MET A 635 9.70 -1.17 13.88
N ALA A 636 10.99 -1.18 13.52
CA ALA A 636 12.02 -1.73 14.39
C ALA A 636 12.22 -0.86 15.63
N LYS A 637 12.32 0.47 15.44
CA LYS A 637 12.40 1.44 16.53
C LYS A 637 11.16 1.38 17.44
N LEU A 638 9.96 1.35 16.84
CA LEU A 638 8.70 1.19 17.58
C LEU A 638 8.66 -0.11 18.39
N LYS A 639 9.08 -1.24 17.81
CA LYS A 639 9.16 -2.51 18.55
C LYS A 639 10.16 -2.45 19.72
N TYR A 640 11.32 -1.83 19.55
CA TYR A 640 12.29 -1.74 20.64
C TYR A 640 11.77 -0.86 21.78
N GLU A 641 11.09 0.24 21.44
CA GLU A 641 10.42 1.10 22.40
C GLU A 641 9.38 0.30 23.20
N PHE A 642 8.45 -0.35 22.49
CA PHE A 642 7.44 -1.23 23.11
C PHE A 642 8.06 -2.30 24.01
N LEU A 643 9.07 -3.05 23.54
CA LEU A 643 9.70 -4.12 24.33
C LEU A 643 10.38 -3.59 25.60
N GLY A 644 10.91 -2.36 25.57
CA GLY A 644 11.48 -1.71 26.73
C GLY A 644 10.45 -1.51 27.84
N HIS A 645 9.27 -0.98 27.49
CA HIS A 645 8.16 -0.78 28.42
C HIS A 645 7.53 -2.11 28.85
N TYR A 646 7.26 -3.01 27.90
CA TYR A 646 6.70 -4.33 28.17
C TYR A 646 7.51 -5.11 29.22
N HIS A 647 8.83 -5.18 29.06
CA HIS A 647 9.70 -5.89 30.00
C HIS A 647 10.00 -5.12 31.29
N LYS A 648 9.78 -3.80 31.33
CA LYS A 648 9.82 -3.04 32.60
C LYS A 648 8.69 -3.49 33.53
N GLU A 649 7.54 -3.82 32.97
CA GLU A 649 6.37 -4.30 33.71
C GLU A 649 6.40 -5.82 33.94
N HIS A 650 6.68 -6.61 32.91
CA HIS A 650 6.58 -8.08 32.96
C HIS A 650 7.89 -8.79 33.32
N GLY A 651 9.01 -8.05 33.34
CA GLY A 651 10.35 -8.63 33.48
C GLY A 651 10.82 -9.42 32.26
N TYR A 652 12.02 -9.96 32.34
CA TYR A 652 12.64 -10.74 31.26
C TYR A 652 12.54 -12.25 31.52
N SER A 653 12.11 -13.01 30.51
CA SER A 653 12.16 -14.47 30.56
C SER A 653 13.60 -14.99 30.59
N LEU A 654 13.79 -16.28 30.94
CA LEU A 654 15.10 -16.93 30.84
C LEU A 654 15.65 -16.88 29.40
N ARG A 655 14.76 -17.06 28.43
CA ARG A 655 15.09 -16.99 27.00
C ARG A 655 15.60 -15.60 26.63
N ASP A 656 14.97 -14.53 27.12
CA ASP A 656 15.41 -13.16 26.84
C ASP A 656 16.77 -12.88 27.47
N LYS A 657 17.00 -13.33 28.70
CA LYS A 657 18.30 -13.23 29.38
C LYS A 657 19.40 -13.98 28.61
N LEU A 658 19.12 -15.19 28.13
CA LEU A 658 20.04 -16.02 27.36
C LEU A 658 20.46 -15.33 26.05
N PHE A 659 19.49 -14.90 25.25
CA PHE A 659 19.77 -14.29 23.95
C PHE A 659 20.26 -12.85 24.06
N GLY A 660 19.71 -12.07 25.00
CA GLY A 660 20.13 -10.69 25.26
C GLY A 660 21.60 -10.61 25.64
N LYS A 661 22.07 -11.53 26.50
CA LYS A 661 23.43 -11.54 27.04
C LYS A 661 24.38 -12.49 26.31
N VAL A 662 24.08 -12.88 25.07
CA VAL A 662 24.87 -13.85 24.29
C VAL A 662 26.34 -13.44 24.15
N PHE A 663 26.66 -12.13 24.10
CA PHE A 663 28.04 -11.64 24.10
C PHE A 663 28.88 -12.13 25.29
N LYS A 664 28.26 -12.27 26.48
CA LYS A 664 28.91 -12.79 27.69
C LYS A 664 29.05 -14.31 27.66
N LEU A 665 28.18 -15.01 26.94
CA LEU A 665 28.15 -16.47 26.83
C LEU A 665 29.08 -16.99 25.72
N ASN A 666 29.25 -16.22 24.64
CA ASN A 666 30.06 -16.59 23.48
C ASN A 666 31.48 -17.05 23.86
N PRO A 667 32.25 -16.38 24.73
CA PRO A 667 33.58 -16.84 25.11
C PRO A 667 33.60 -18.27 25.69
N ILE A 668 32.54 -18.67 26.42
CA ILE A 668 32.40 -20.04 26.93
C ILE A 668 32.05 -20.98 25.78
N GLY A 669 31.09 -20.59 24.93
CA GLY A 669 30.67 -21.35 23.76
C GLY A 669 31.81 -21.62 22.77
N ASN A 670 32.65 -20.62 22.48
CA ASN A 670 33.80 -20.75 21.59
C ASN A 670 34.88 -21.68 22.17
N ARG A 671 35.16 -21.62 23.48
CA ARG A 671 36.11 -22.55 24.14
C ARG A 671 35.64 -24.01 24.08
N LEU A 672 34.32 -24.22 24.13
CA LEU A 672 33.70 -25.54 24.07
C LEU A 672 33.21 -25.89 22.66
N ALA A 673 33.58 -25.12 21.63
CA ALA A 673 33.01 -25.22 20.29
C ALA A 673 33.06 -26.63 19.68
N PRO A 674 34.17 -27.40 19.75
CA PRO A 674 34.20 -28.76 19.18
C PRO A 674 33.13 -29.67 19.78
N VAL A 675 32.93 -29.59 21.10
CA VAL A 675 31.96 -30.40 21.84
C VAL A 675 30.54 -29.92 21.57
N LEU A 676 30.28 -28.61 21.70
CA LEU A 676 28.95 -28.03 21.51
C LEU A 676 28.46 -28.18 20.07
N ASN A 677 29.33 -27.96 19.08
CA ASN A 677 28.99 -28.13 17.66
C ASN A 677 28.72 -29.59 17.30
N LEU A 678 29.42 -30.56 17.92
CA LEU A 678 29.14 -31.98 17.76
C LEU A 678 27.82 -32.34 18.43
N ALA A 679 27.61 -31.90 19.67
CA ALA A 679 26.38 -32.13 20.41
C ALA A 679 25.16 -31.63 19.61
N MET A 680 25.22 -30.42 19.02
CA MET A 680 24.15 -29.86 18.19
C MET A 680 23.81 -30.67 16.92
N LYS A 681 24.68 -31.60 16.50
CA LYS A 681 24.41 -32.51 15.36
C LYS A 681 23.72 -33.81 15.79
N LEU A 682 23.67 -34.12 17.09
CA LEU A 682 23.05 -35.36 17.59
C LEU A 682 21.52 -35.29 17.50
N PRO A 683 20.85 -36.42 17.23
CA PRO A 683 19.39 -36.50 17.27
C PRO A 683 18.86 -36.22 18.69
N GLY A 684 17.68 -35.60 18.80
CA GLY A 684 17.04 -35.28 20.08
C GLY A 684 17.36 -33.88 20.64
N THR A 685 18.37 -33.19 20.12
CA THR A 685 18.70 -31.80 20.53
C THR A 685 17.57 -30.80 20.28
N GLY A 686 16.73 -31.04 19.26
CA GLY A 686 15.54 -30.22 18.99
C GLY A 686 14.52 -30.22 20.13
N MET A 687 14.45 -31.29 20.95
CA MET A 687 13.57 -31.31 22.13
C MET A 687 14.09 -30.38 23.23
N LEU A 688 15.41 -30.37 23.45
CA LEU A 688 16.05 -29.44 24.40
C LEU A 688 15.92 -27.98 23.96
N GLN A 689 15.95 -27.73 22.65
CA GLN A 689 15.66 -26.41 22.07
C GLN A 689 14.22 -25.96 22.37
N GLY A 690 13.25 -26.87 22.27
CA GLY A 690 11.85 -26.62 22.61
C GLY A 690 11.66 -26.14 24.05
N LEU A 691 12.39 -26.71 25.02
CA LEU A 691 12.32 -26.32 26.44
C LEU A 691 12.72 -24.86 26.71
N ILE A 692 13.54 -24.26 25.84
CA ILE A 692 13.95 -22.85 25.94
C ILE A 692 13.28 -21.96 24.89
N GLY A 693 12.18 -22.43 24.29
CA GLY A 693 11.36 -21.67 23.35
C GLY A 693 11.95 -21.53 21.94
N ILE A 694 12.86 -22.43 21.53
CA ILE A 694 13.40 -22.46 20.17
C ILE A 694 12.69 -23.57 19.39
N HIS A 695 12.21 -23.26 18.19
CA HIS A 695 11.52 -24.24 17.36
C HIS A 695 12.42 -25.47 17.09
N PRO A 696 11.98 -26.72 17.33
CA PRO A 696 12.83 -27.92 17.28
C PRO A 696 13.53 -28.19 15.94
N LYS A 697 12.97 -27.68 14.83
CA LYS A 697 13.56 -27.78 13.49
C LYS A 697 14.62 -26.70 13.21
N ARG A 698 14.89 -25.79 14.15
CA ARG A 698 15.81 -24.67 13.93
C ARG A 698 17.25 -25.15 14.06
N LYS A 699 18.06 -24.85 13.04
CA LYS A 699 19.51 -25.01 13.12
C LYS A 699 20.08 -23.82 13.89
N LEU A 700 20.73 -24.09 15.02
CA LEU A 700 21.46 -23.08 15.78
C LEU A 700 22.77 -22.74 15.07
N PRO A 701 23.22 -21.47 15.14
CA PRO A 701 24.52 -21.09 14.59
C PRO A 701 25.63 -21.84 15.34
N ALA A 702 26.61 -22.34 14.60
CA ALA A 702 27.78 -22.97 15.19
C ALA A 702 28.64 -21.94 15.92
N PHE A 703 29.33 -22.36 16.98
CA PHE A 703 30.40 -21.57 17.58
C PHE A 703 31.67 -21.73 16.76
N ALA A 704 32.35 -20.63 16.47
CA ALA A 704 33.65 -20.65 15.82
C ALA A 704 34.69 -21.32 16.73
N THR A 705 35.46 -22.27 16.18
CA THR A 705 36.62 -22.87 16.87
C THR A 705 37.80 -21.91 16.93
N GLU A 706 37.92 -21.02 15.95
CA GLU A 706 38.81 -19.86 15.96
C GLU A 706 38.00 -18.59 15.78
N THR A 707 37.98 -17.73 16.81
CA THR A 707 37.29 -16.43 16.78
C THR A 707 37.98 -15.44 15.84
N PHE A 708 37.26 -14.45 15.32
CA PHE A 708 37.85 -13.40 14.48
C PHE A 708 39.04 -12.71 15.14
N SER A 709 38.93 -12.28 16.40
CA SER A 709 40.03 -11.61 17.12
C SER A 709 41.30 -12.47 17.24
N SER A 710 41.14 -13.78 17.49
CA SER A 710 42.25 -14.74 17.53
C SER A 710 42.95 -14.86 16.17
N TRP A 711 42.17 -15.01 15.10
CA TRP A 711 42.70 -15.05 13.75
C TRP A 711 43.40 -13.74 13.38
N PHE A 712 42.76 -12.60 13.65
CA PHE A 712 43.26 -11.28 13.28
C PHE A 712 44.59 -10.96 13.95
N LYS A 713 44.76 -11.34 15.23
CA LYS A 713 46.04 -11.20 15.94
C LYS A 713 47.16 -12.03 15.32
N LYS A 714 46.86 -13.24 14.80
CA LYS A 714 47.84 -14.06 14.06
C LYS A 714 48.15 -13.45 12.70
N HIS A 715 47.13 -12.98 11.98
CA HIS A 715 47.25 -12.33 10.69
C HIS A 715 48.11 -11.07 10.76
N GLN A 716 47.85 -10.17 11.71
CA GLN A 716 48.64 -8.95 11.92
C GLN A 716 50.13 -9.24 12.13
N ARG A 717 50.48 -10.33 12.84
CA ARG A 717 51.89 -10.74 13.00
C ARG A 717 52.52 -11.22 11.69
N GLN A 718 51.74 -11.85 10.81
CA GLN A 718 52.21 -12.32 9.51
C GLN A 718 52.42 -11.17 8.52
N VAL A 719 51.55 -10.15 8.57
CA VAL A 719 51.63 -8.99 7.67
C VAL A 719 52.45 -7.81 8.23
N ALA A 720 52.99 -7.93 9.44
CA ALA A 720 53.80 -6.88 10.09
C ALA A 720 55.02 -6.46 9.26
N ASN A 721 55.55 -7.36 8.42
CA ASN A 721 56.70 -7.10 7.54
C ASN A 721 56.32 -6.86 6.07
N ALA A 722 55.03 -6.72 5.75
CA ALA A 722 54.56 -6.46 4.39
C ALA A 722 54.77 -4.97 4.01
N SER A 723 54.82 -4.68 2.71
CA SER A 723 54.98 -3.31 2.19
C SER A 723 53.91 -2.36 2.77
N PRO A 724 54.26 -1.08 3.04
CA PRO A 724 53.33 -0.11 3.61
C PRO A 724 52.05 0.03 2.78
N ARG A 725 50.90 -0.03 3.45
CA ARG A 725 49.58 0.19 2.84
C ARG A 725 49.41 1.68 2.55
N THR A 726 49.00 2.04 1.33
CA THR A 726 49.08 3.42 0.81
C THR A 726 47.83 4.27 0.99
N ARG A 727 46.68 3.68 1.36
CA ARG A 727 45.38 4.40 1.45
C ARG A 727 44.97 4.79 2.87
N GLY A 728 45.86 4.64 3.84
CA GLY A 728 45.60 5.00 5.24
C GLY A 728 44.98 3.88 6.07
N ARG A 729 44.44 4.24 7.24
CA ARG A 729 43.92 3.31 8.25
C ARG A 729 42.40 3.22 8.18
N VAL A 730 41.87 2.05 8.54
CA VAL A 730 40.43 1.80 8.71
C VAL A 730 40.20 0.95 9.95
N ILE A 731 39.11 1.20 10.68
CA ILE A 731 38.75 0.43 11.87
C ILE A 731 37.63 -0.55 11.52
N LEU A 732 37.91 -1.84 11.65
CA LEU A 732 36.90 -2.88 11.50
C LEU A 732 36.27 -3.19 12.86
N PHE A 733 34.99 -2.87 13.02
CA PHE A 733 34.22 -3.24 14.20
C PHE A 733 33.76 -4.70 14.12
N ASN A 734 34.32 -5.56 14.97
CA ASN A 734 33.90 -6.95 15.09
C ASN A 734 32.75 -7.12 16.08
N ASP A 735 31.55 -7.30 15.53
CA ASP A 735 30.35 -7.50 16.33
C ASP A 735 30.31 -8.87 17.04
N THR A 736 29.24 -9.08 17.82
CA THR A 736 29.07 -10.28 18.65
C THR A 736 29.01 -11.59 17.84
N PHE A 737 28.47 -11.57 16.62
CA PHE A 737 28.27 -12.76 15.78
C PHE A 737 29.44 -12.98 14.83
N MET A 738 30.02 -11.91 14.28
CA MET A 738 31.26 -11.97 13.50
C MET A 738 32.41 -12.50 14.36
N GLU A 739 32.47 -12.13 15.64
CA GLU A 739 33.49 -12.65 16.55
C GLU A 739 33.35 -14.16 16.82
N ALA A 740 32.12 -14.61 17.09
CA ALA A 740 31.88 -15.88 17.76
C ALA A 740 31.23 -16.97 16.89
N ASN A 741 30.58 -16.62 15.78
CA ASN A 741 29.81 -17.55 14.96
C ASN A 741 30.26 -17.56 13.50
N ASN A 742 30.50 -16.37 12.92
CA ASN A 742 30.79 -16.20 11.49
C ASN A 742 32.07 -15.36 11.27
N PRO A 743 33.23 -15.78 11.80
CA PRO A 743 34.50 -15.04 11.68
C PRO A 743 34.96 -14.88 10.24
N GLU A 744 34.55 -15.77 9.34
CA GLU A 744 34.87 -15.71 7.91
C GLU A 744 34.41 -14.41 7.25
N VAL A 745 33.31 -13.79 7.73
CA VAL A 745 32.83 -12.50 7.23
C VAL A 745 33.84 -11.39 7.54
N GLY A 746 34.34 -11.36 8.78
CA GLY A 746 35.37 -10.41 9.20
C GLY A 746 36.70 -10.64 8.49
N ILE A 747 37.10 -11.91 8.34
CA ILE A 747 38.31 -12.30 7.60
C ILE A 747 38.24 -11.82 6.15
N ALA A 748 37.11 -12.04 5.48
CA ALA A 748 36.90 -11.58 4.11
C ALA A 748 36.95 -10.05 4.03
N ALA A 749 36.28 -9.34 4.94
CA ALA A 749 36.31 -7.88 5.00
C ALA A 749 37.73 -7.34 5.18
N THR A 750 38.51 -7.89 6.12
CA THR A 750 39.92 -7.54 6.32
C THR A 750 40.73 -7.73 5.03
N LYS A 751 40.62 -8.91 4.40
CA LYS A 751 41.38 -9.22 3.17
C LYS A 751 41.03 -8.28 2.02
N VAL A 752 39.75 -7.93 1.85
CA VAL A 752 39.30 -7.00 0.81
C VAL A 752 39.86 -5.60 1.07
N LEU A 753 39.71 -5.07 2.28
CA LEU A 753 40.22 -3.74 2.65
C LEU A 753 41.74 -3.64 2.49
N GLU A 754 42.46 -4.67 2.91
CA GLU A 754 43.91 -4.74 2.73
C GLU A 754 44.29 -4.80 1.25
N LYS A 755 43.59 -5.60 0.44
CA LYS A 755 43.82 -5.68 -1.01
C LYS A 755 43.53 -4.36 -1.71
N LEU A 756 42.56 -3.59 -1.21
CA LEU A 756 42.26 -2.23 -1.68
C LEU A 756 43.32 -1.20 -1.25
N GLY A 757 44.27 -1.57 -0.39
CA GLY A 757 45.40 -0.72 0.01
C GLY A 757 45.26 -0.05 1.38
N PHE A 758 44.29 -0.45 2.21
CA PHE A 758 44.12 0.06 3.57
C PHE A 758 44.90 -0.77 4.61
N SER A 759 45.29 -0.12 5.70
CA SER A 759 45.75 -0.78 6.93
C SER A 759 44.54 -1.01 7.84
N VAL A 760 44.20 -2.28 8.08
CA VAL A 760 43.03 -2.63 8.90
C VAL A 760 43.45 -2.75 10.37
N GLU A 761 42.74 -2.06 11.25
CA GLU A 761 42.88 -2.15 12.70
C GLU A 761 41.53 -2.57 13.33
N THR A 762 41.55 -3.04 14.58
CA THR A 762 40.32 -3.36 15.33
C THR A 762 40.32 -2.56 16.62
N ALA A 763 39.18 -1.97 16.97
CA ALA A 763 38.99 -1.31 18.26
C ALA A 763 38.93 -2.35 19.41
N PRO A 764 39.17 -1.94 20.67
CA PRO A 764 38.93 -2.81 21.82
C PRO A 764 37.50 -3.37 21.80
N ARG A 765 37.39 -4.68 22.04
CA ARG A 765 36.13 -5.38 21.86
C ARG A 765 35.11 -4.99 22.95
N TRP A 766 34.01 -4.41 22.53
CA TRP A 766 32.80 -4.24 23.34
C TRP A 766 31.57 -4.79 22.63
N CYS A 767 30.52 -5.07 23.39
CA CYS A 767 29.27 -5.55 22.79
C CYS A 767 28.57 -4.40 22.05
N CYS A 768 28.13 -4.64 20.81
CA CYS A 768 27.35 -3.67 20.03
C CYS A 768 25.96 -3.38 20.63
N GLY A 769 25.52 -4.12 21.66
CA GLY A 769 24.20 -3.98 22.29
C GLY A 769 23.04 -4.53 21.47
N ARG A 770 23.27 -4.98 20.22
CA ARG A 770 22.22 -5.43 19.28
C ARG A 770 21.30 -6.51 19.87
N THR A 771 21.88 -7.50 20.55
CA THR A 771 21.15 -8.64 21.13
C THR A 771 20.30 -8.23 22.32
N MET A 772 20.78 -7.27 23.12
CA MET A 772 20.03 -6.67 24.21
C MET A 772 18.89 -5.81 23.69
N MET A 773 19.14 -5.01 22.65
CA MET A 773 18.14 -4.17 22.00
C MET A 773 17.01 -5.01 21.37
N SER A 774 17.33 -6.13 20.73
CA SER A 774 16.29 -7.02 20.18
C SER A 774 15.44 -7.71 21.24
N LYS A 775 15.81 -7.59 22.53
CA LYS A 775 15.10 -8.11 23.70
C LYS A 775 14.60 -7.02 24.65
N GLY A 776 14.56 -5.76 24.21
CA GLY A 776 14.05 -4.66 25.03
C GLY A 776 14.87 -4.35 26.28
N MET A 777 16.15 -4.75 26.34
CA MET A 777 17.05 -4.44 27.46
C MET A 777 17.64 -3.03 27.30
N MET A 778 16.79 -2.01 27.38
CA MET A 778 17.12 -0.65 26.95
C MET A 778 18.19 0.04 27.81
N ASP A 779 18.20 -0.14 29.13
CA ASP A 779 19.23 0.47 29.98
C ASP A 779 20.64 -0.10 29.69
N PRO A 780 20.85 -1.43 29.62
CA PRO A 780 22.13 -1.99 29.16
C PRO A 780 22.52 -1.59 27.74
N VAL A 781 21.54 -1.39 26.84
CA VAL A 781 21.81 -0.89 25.47
C VAL A 781 22.37 0.52 25.52
N LYS A 782 21.79 1.40 26.36
CA LYS A 782 22.26 2.78 26.55
C LYS A 782 23.68 2.83 27.09
N GLU A 783 24.00 1.97 28.06
CA GLU A 783 25.37 1.82 28.60
C GLU A 783 26.34 1.36 27.50
N ASN A 784 25.99 0.31 26.76
CA ASN A 784 26.81 -0.16 25.66
C ASN A 784 27.00 0.86 24.55
N ALA A 785 25.97 1.63 24.22
CA ALA A 785 26.06 2.68 23.21
C ALA A 785 27.09 3.74 23.64
N ARG A 786 27.04 4.20 24.90
CA ARG A 786 28.03 5.14 25.46
C ARG A 786 29.45 4.56 25.40
N ASN A 787 29.64 3.33 25.87
CA ASN A 787 30.95 2.68 25.83
C ASN A 787 31.49 2.54 24.40
N ASN A 788 30.64 2.18 23.42
CA ASN A 788 31.07 2.13 22.03
C ASN A 788 31.42 3.54 21.50
N VAL A 789 30.63 4.56 21.82
CA VAL A 789 30.97 5.95 21.44
C VAL A 789 32.34 6.33 22.02
N ASP A 790 32.59 6.10 23.31
CA ASP A 790 33.87 6.41 23.94
C ASP A 790 35.04 5.64 23.32
N LEU A 791 34.82 4.39 22.92
CA LEU A 791 35.82 3.55 22.24
C LEU A 791 36.13 4.00 20.81
N PHE A 792 35.11 4.41 20.05
CA PHE A 792 35.26 4.78 18.64
C PHE A 792 35.55 6.28 18.43
N TYR A 793 35.22 7.14 19.39
CA TYR A 793 35.37 8.58 19.28
C TYR A 793 36.80 9.02 18.95
N PRO A 794 37.88 8.47 19.56
CA PRO A 794 39.24 8.86 19.20
C PRO A 794 39.59 8.58 17.73
N TYR A 795 39.07 7.49 17.16
CA TYR A 795 39.29 7.13 15.75
C TYR A 795 38.52 8.07 14.82
N ALA A 796 37.24 8.33 15.14
CA ALA A 796 36.41 9.27 14.39
C ALA A 796 36.99 10.70 14.42
N GLN A 797 37.48 11.15 15.59
CA GLN A 797 38.14 12.44 15.76
C GLN A 797 39.43 12.53 14.93
N ALA A 798 40.15 11.42 14.78
CA ALA A 798 41.34 11.33 13.92
C ALA A 798 41.02 11.18 12.41
N GLY A 799 39.74 11.22 12.01
CA GLY A 799 39.32 11.04 10.62
C GLY A 799 39.53 9.63 10.09
N ILE A 800 39.63 8.63 10.96
CA ILE A 800 39.78 7.22 10.59
C ILE A 800 38.38 6.62 10.43
N PRO A 801 38.00 6.16 9.22
CA PRO A 801 36.67 5.63 8.96
C PRO A 801 36.43 4.24 9.55
#